data_AF-A0AAD2AFA9-F1
#
_entry.id   AF-A0AAD2AFA9-F1
#
_cell.length_a   1.000
_cell.length_b   1.000
_cell.length_c   1.000
_cell.angle_alpha   90.00
_cell.angle_beta   90.00
_cell.angle_gamma   90.00
#
_symmetry.space_group_name_H-M   'P 1'
#
loop_
_entity.id
_entity.type
_entity.pdbx_description
1 polymer ?
#
loop_
_entity_poly.entity_id
_entity_poly.type
_entity_poly.pdbx_seq_one_letter_code
_entity_poly.pdbx_strand_id
1 'polypeptide(L)'
;MVNSSAPMPWIGLYAAAASLVWVVALIADIIHSIRHKKLWFPCKYSALNATSLTVIAVAVKLAMDLTTSMPGSMDQFAKFSSTALLSASTIHFMPSLGSMNDREILTNLTALGILILTLTVNVIIQVFTGVIKHKMKVFQTMIVFLHFCTFIILISSALTVSASKRYLEQKYKTIQGRILGEELQGNQIFDFEKLKLRLKKYWVMATTSSPQFVMARSDACYILGLISNVFLMLLFIESGIYPLGWKNSSDYKWSVTLIFVTQVLAAFLCLLTSFIRFLHALLLNIRHVRKFVASVISFDMQTYGIKRLVNWKKRPPPSQVRGQKVRKIIHVLRNLLLNIGIGGQVVIVITNKLLVLISIFLAVCSILWYAIMSSFMLIFLSPLIILLFKRPRRKIIRLLVRLKKKLLGEYEASVNPNELTQELSFEQDLRNFVVLVEGEAIHDKYLKFIDTSINSSITMGAINHPRYLIELLENSTSFKGVLDFESDQVPPILGKEPPHCWTLPIVILTSIMIALPNIEQRKKNKWLQSVIEGFKYARLVEKNLDEQKKLVSSMDAADFVWAGAEFEHKWLDIDLQKVARLSNSYVETLQTLAYKSEETLKEFTNKMEGNTPERLVNLSEDIVVANSMYKISSTLLLDYAESSHLAHSQSDVHVFQNLSVMVADIFVACLTNLPYVILMKCYNSTIEEREASVEEAACLLGETQGILKALQKREIPSLSPDRSVYIDQWRALLKHGNNNASTSTSSNENTITVSSEVHFDVQEIHLSAIEDELTSVAFETQEDKTELRMRGEAEETYDGKEDAQV
;
A
#
# COMPACT_ATOMS: atom_id res chain seq x y z
N MET A 1 -25.61 -42.28 -31.60
CA MET A 1 -25.86 -40.82 -31.43
C MET A 1 -25.23 -40.37 -30.13
N VAL A 2 -24.23 -39.50 -30.18
CA VAL A 2 -23.65 -38.88 -28.98
C VAL A 2 -24.67 -37.88 -28.44
N ASN A 3 -25.08 -38.04 -27.19
CA ASN A 3 -26.09 -37.18 -26.57
C ASN A 3 -25.50 -35.77 -26.39
N SER A 4 -25.94 -34.80 -27.21
CA SER A 4 -25.36 -33.44 -27.27
C SER A 4 -25.48 -32.66 -25.95
N SER A 5 -26.36 -33.10 -25.04
CA SER A 5 -26.54 -32.52 -23.69
C SER A 5 -25.67 -33.18 -22.60
N ALA A 6 -24.92 -34.24 -22.90
CA ALA A 6 -24.05 -34.93 -21.94
C ALA A 6 -23.04 -34.01 -21.21
N PRO A 7 -22.41 -32.98 -21.84
CA PRO A 7 -21.47 -32.10 -21.14
C PRO A 7 -22.14 -30.99 -20.33
N MET A 8 -23.43 -30.73 -20.51
CA MET A 8 -24.11 -29.56 -19.90
C MET A 8 -24.03 -29.52 -18.36
N PRO A 9 -24.22 -30.63 -17.62
CA PRO A 9 -24.06 -30.63 -16.16
C PRO A 9 -22.65 -30.27 -15.69
N TRP A 10 -21.61 -30.65 -16.43
CA TRP A 10 -20.21 -30.31 -16.12
C TRP A 10 -19.91 -28.84 -16.38
N ILE A 11 -20.46 -28.28 -17.47
CA ILE A 11 -20.38 -26.84 -17.75
C ILE A 11 -21.08 -26.04 -16.65
N GLY A 12 -22.24 -26.53 -16.18
CA GLY A 12 -22.96 -25.89 -15.07
C GLY A 12 -22.21 -25.98 -13.74
N LEU A 13 -21.56 -27.11 -13.46
CA LEU A 13 -20.70 -27.26 -12.28
C LEU A 13 -19.54 -26.27 -12.31
N TYR A 14 -18.93 -26.06 -13.47
CA TYR A 14 -17.86 -25.07 -13.65
C TYR A 14 -18.33 -23.64 -13.34
N ALA A 15 -19.51 -23.23 -13.82
CA ALA A 15 -20.09 -21.93 -13.50
C ALA A 15 -20.46 -21.79 -12.00
N ALA A 16 -20.98 -22.84 -11.38
CA ALA A 16 -21.26 -22.88 -9.93
C ALA A 16 -19.97 -22.76 -9.10
N ALA A 17 -18.90 -23.45 -9.50
CA ALA A 17 -17.60 -23.36 -8.85
C ALA A 17 -17.02 -21.94 -8.92
N ALA A 18 -17.08 -21.28 -10.09
CA ALA A 18 -16.66 -19.89 -10.23
C ALA A 18 -17.49 -18.94 -9.34
N SER A 19 -18.81 -19.14 -9.28
CA SER A 19 -19.70 -18.39 -8.38
C SER A 19 -19.31 -18.60 -6.91
N LEU A 20 -18.93 -19.81 -6.52
CA LEU A 20 -18.46 -20.11 -5.16
C LEU A 20 -17.11 -19.45 -4.84
N VAL A 21 -16.16 -19.42 -5.78
CA VAL A 21 -14.90 -18.69 -5.61
C VAL A 21 -15.16 -17.21 -5.34
N TRP A 22 -16.13 -16.62 -6.06
CA TRP A 22 -16.55 -15.25 -5.84
C TRP A 22 -17.17 -15.04 -4.44
N VAL A 23 -18.01 -15.97 -3.96
CA VAL A 23 -18.53 -15.95 -2.58
C VAL A 23 -17.39 -15.96 -1.55
N VAL A 24 -16.36 -16.80 -1.74
CA VAL A 24 -15.22 -16.89 -0.82
C VAL A 24 -14.46 -15.56 -0.76
N ALA A 25 -14.24 -14.91 -1.91
CA ALA A 25 -13.60 -13.60 -1.97
C ALA A 25 -14.41 -12.53 -1.20
N LEU A 26 -15.73 -12.50 -1.39
CA LEU A 26 -16.63 -11.57 -0.68
C LEU A 26 -16.61 -11.79 0.84
N ILE A 27 -16.62 -13.05 1.28
CA ILE A 27 -16.53 -13.39 2.72
C ILE A 27 -15.18 -12.97 3.30
N ALA A 28 -14.09 -13.16 2.56
CA ALA A 28 -12.76 -12.73 3.00
C ALA A 28 -12.71 -11.21 3.23
N ASP A 29 -13.30 -10.42 2.33
CA ASP A 29 -13.41 -8.96 2.49
C ASP A 29 -14.29 -8.56 3.68
N ILE A 30 -15.40 -9.25 3.93
CA ILE A 30 -16.23 -9.02 5.12
C ILE A 30 -15.44 -9.29 6.41
N ILE A 31 -14.71 -10.41 6.47
CA ILE A 31 -13.90 -10.77 7.64
C ILE A 31 -12.77 -9.76 7.85
N HIS A 32 -12.08 -9.36 6.78
CA HIS A 32 -11.01 -8.37 6.83
C HIS A 32 -11.55 -7.02 7.34
N SER A 33 -12.67 -6.55 6.79
CA SER A 33 -13.31 -5.30 7.18
C SER A 33 -13.72 -5.28 8.65
N ILE A 34 -14.29 -6.38 9.17
CA ILE A 34 -14.67 -6.50 10.58
C ILE A 34 -13.42 -6.52 11.48
N ARG A 35 -12.35 -7.22 11.09
CA ARG A 35 -11.11 -7.32 11.87
C ARG A 35 -10.40 -5.97 12.00
N HIS A 36 -10.30 -5.21 10.91
CA HIS A 36 -9.70 -3.88 10.91
C HIS A 36 -10.71 -2.78 11.24
N LYS A 37 -11.93 -3.15 11.68
CA LYS A 37 -13.03 -2.26 12.05
C LYS A 37 -13.40 -1.21 10.97
N LYS A 38 -13.15 -1.52 9.70
CA LYS A 38 -13.51 -0.68 8.54
C LYS A 38 -14.95 -0.95 8.12
N LEU A 39 -15.90 -0.26 8.76
CA LEU A 39 -17.35 -0.46 8.55
C LEU A 39 -17.86 -0.07 7.14
N TRP A 40 -17.02 0.56 6.33
CA TRP A 40 -17.29 0.88 4.93
C TRP A 40 -16.89 -0.24 3.96
N PHE A 41 -16.45 -1.40 4.47
CA PHE A 41 -16.13 -2.61 3.69
C PHE A 41 -15.27 -2.34 2.46
N PRO A 42 -13.98 -2.01 2.60
CA PRO A 42 -13.07 -1.91 1.45
C PRO A 42 -13.02 -3.23 0.66
N CYS A 43 -12.76 -3.13 -0.64
CA CYS A 43 -12.62 -4.30 -1.52
C CYS A 43 -11.13 -4.63 -1.67
N LYS A 44 -10.66 -5.74 -1.07
CA LYS A 44 -9.28 -6.21 -1.20
C LYS A 44 -9.22 -7.51 -1.99
N TYR A 45 -10.02 -8.50 -1.62
CA TYR A 45 -10.09 -9.81 -2.26
C TYR A 45 -11.13 -9.86 -3.40
N SER A 46 -12.23 -9.11 -3.29
CA SER A 46 -13.26 -8.95 -4.34
C SER A 46 -13.13 -7.60 -5.06
N ALA A 47 -11.90 -7.12 -5.27
CA ALA A 47 -11.60 -5.93 -6.06
C ALA A 47 -11.82 -6.17 -7.57
N LEU A 48 -12.15 -5.11 -8.32
CA LEU A 48 -12.28 -5.18 -9.77
C LEU A 48 -10.90 -5.35 -10.43
N ASN A 49 -10.60 -6.51 -10.98
CA ASN A 49 -9.35 -6.78 -11.67
C ASN A 49 -9.57 -7.88 -12.72
N ALA A 50 -8.53 -8.21 -13.49
CA ALA A 50 -8.61 -9.27 -14.50
C ALA A 50 -9.10 -10.61 -13.91
N THR A 51 -8.67 -10.96 -12.69
CA THR A 51 -9.04 -12.21 -12.03
C THR A 51 -10.51 -12.23 -11.62
N SER A 52 -11.03 -11.19 -10.99
CA SER A 52 -12.45 -11.12 -10.62
C SER A 52 -13.36 -11.04 -11.84
N LEU A 53 -12.95 -10.31 -12.89
CA LEU A 53 -13.70 -10.25 -14.15
C LEU A 53 -13.79 -11.60 -14.85
N THR A 54 -12.70 -12.37 -14.88
CA THR A 54 -12.70 -13.72 -15.48
C THR A 54 -13.55 -14.69 -14.68
N VAL A 55 -13.45 -14.67 -13.35
CA VAL A 55 -14.31 -15.49 -12.47
C VAL A 55 -15.78 -15.14 -12.67
N ILE A 56 -16.15 -13.86 -12.73
CA ILE A 56 -17.52 -13.43 -12.96
C ILE A 56 -17.99 -13.79 -14.37
N ALA A 57 -17.17 -13.60 -15.41
CA ALA A 57 -17.51 -13.95 -16.78
C ALA A 57 -17.83 -15.46 -16.91
N VAL A 58 -17.08 -16.32 -16.23
CA VAL A 58 -17.37 -17.74 -16.13
C VAL A 58 -18.65 -18.00 -15.35
N ALA A 59 -18.84 -17.33 -14.21
CA ALA A 59 -20.02 -17.50 -13.37
C ALA A 59 -21.32 -17.15 -14.10
N VAL A 60 -21.33 -16.09 -14.92
CA VAL A 60 -22.54 -15.60 -15.61
C VAL A 60 -22.77 -16.23 -16.98
N LYS A 61 -22.03 -17.29 -17.32
CA LYS A 61 -22.11 -18.00 -18.60
C LYS A 61 -23.54 -18.37 -18.99
N LEU A 62 -24.40 -18.71 -18.02
CA LEU A 62 -25.78 -19.13 -18.29
C LEU A 62 -26.65 -17.98 -18.86
N ALA A 63 -26.45 -16.74 -18.41
CA ALA A 63 -27.11 -15.57 -19.00
C ALA A 63 -26.61 -15.28 -20.42
N MET A 64 -25.36 -15.63 -20.72
CA MET A 64 -24.73 -15.38 -22.02
C MET A 64 -25.04 -16.45 -23.07
N ASP A 65 -25.63 -17.58 -22.70
CA ASP A 65 -25.91 -18.67 -23.64
C ASP A 65 -27.15 -18.37 -24.51
N LEU A 66 -26.89 -18.17 -25.81
CA LEU A 66 -27.89 -18.02 -26.86
C LEU A 66 -28.17 -19.32 -27.63
N THR A 67 -27.29 -20.32 -27.49
CA THR A 67 -27.34 -21.55 -28.29
C THR A 67 -28.33 -22.56 -27.76
N THR A 68 -28.64 -22.51 -26.46
CA THR A 68 -29.63 -23.37 -25.81
C THR A 68 -30.86 -22.56 -25.38
N SER A 69 -32.04 -23.06 -25.72
CA SER A 69 -33.32 -22.33 -25.51
C SER A 69 -33.72 -22.23 -24.03
N MET A 70 -33.28 -23.17 -23.17
CA MET A 70 -33.47 -23.12 -21.71
C MET A 70 -34.89 -22.67 -21.24
N PRO A 71 -35.98 -23.30 -21.69
CA PRO A 71 -37.35 -22.86 -21.37
C PRO A 71 -37.81 -23.27 -19.95
N GLY A 72 -37.04 -24.11 -19.26
CA GLY A 72 -37.35 -24.59 -17.92
C GLY A 72 -37.43 -23.43 -16.93
N SER A 73 -38.38 -23.48 -15.98
CA SER A 73 -38.52 -22.40 -15.00
C SER A 73 -37.23 -22.21 -14.17
N MET A 74 -36.57 -23.30 -13.80
CA MET A 74 -35.27 -23.27 -13.12
C MET A 74 -34.17 -22.62 -13.95
N ASP A 75 -34.17 -22.85 -15.26
CA ASP A 75 -33.19 -22.22 -16.15
C ASP A 75 -33.40 -20.72 -16.23
N GLN A 76 -34.67 -20.27 -16.26
CA GLN A 76 -35.02 -18.86 -16.29
C GLN A 76 -34.62 -18.14 -14.99
N PHE A 77 -34.81 -18.78 -13.83
CA PHE A 77 -34.31 -18.27 -12.54
C PHE A 77 -32.77 -18.21 -12.52
N ALA A 78 -32.09 -19.24 -13.01
CA ALA A 78 -30.63 -19.26 -13.06
C ALA A 78 -30.04 -18.21 -14.05
N LYS A 79 -30.73 -17.95 -15.17
CA LYS A 79 -30.38 -16.84 -16.09
C LYS A 79 -30.56 -15.49 -15.41
N PHE A 80 -31.64 -15.30 -14.65
CA PHE A 80 -31.85 -14.07 -13.89
C PHE A 80 -30.82 -13.88 -12.79
N SER A 81 -30.54 -14.90 -11.97
CA SER A 81 -29.53 -14.82 -10.92
C SER A 81 -28.14 -14.54 -11.50
N SER A 82 -27.83 -15.02 -12.71
CA SER A 82 -26.59 -14.72 -13.43
C SER A 82 -26.50 -13.23 -13.79
N THR A 83 -27.56 -12.65 -14.35
CA THR A 83 -27.62 -11.21 -14.65
C THR A 83 -27.54 -10.37 -13.37
N ALA A 84 -28.29 -10.76 -12.34
CA ALA A 84 -28.32 -10.07 -11.06
C ALA A 84 -26.95 -10.12 -10.36
N LEU A 85 -26.22 -11.24 -10.46
CA LEU A 85 -24.86 -11.38 -9.93
C LEU A 85 -23.90 -10.36 -10.56
N LEU A 86 -23.89 -10.22 -11.89
CA LEU A 86 -23.01 -9.25 -12.56
C LEU A 86 -23.35 -7.82 -12.15
N SER A 87 -24.64 -7.50 -12.05
CA SER A 87 -25.09 -6.19 -11.61
C SER A 87 -24.69 -5.89 -10.16
N ALA A 88 -24.98 -6.82 -9.24
CA ALA A 88 -24.60 -6.69 -7.83
C ALA A 88 -23.08 -6.57 -7.64
N SER A 89 -22.30 -7.30 -8.45
CA SER A 89 -20.84 -7.21 -8.44
C SER A 89 -20.35 -5.85 -8.96
N THR A 90 -21.00 -5.29 -9.99
CA THR A 90 -20.69 -3.95 -10.53
C THR A 90 -20.86 -2.87 -9.47
N ILE A 91 -21.91 -2.94 -8.64
CA ILE A 91 -22.11 -2.06 -7.48
C ILE A 91 -21.02 -2.30 -6.43
N HIS A 92 -20.75 -3.58 -6.12
CA HIS A 92 -19.78 -3.94 -5.09
C HIS A 92 -18.36 -3.43 -5.40
N PHE A 93 -17.98 -3.36 -6.69
CA PHE A 93 -16.66 -2.92 -7.15
C PHE A 93 -16.34 -1.44 -6.89
N MET A 94 -17.32 -0.61 -6.56
CA MET A 94 -17.16 0.84 -6.41
C MET A 94 -15.95 1.26 -5.54
N PRO A 95 -15.71 0.75 -4.31
CA PRO A 95 -14.55 1.14 -3.52
C PRO A 95 -13.20 0.72 -4.12
N SER A 96 -13.17 -0.37 -4.90
CA SER A 96 -11.92 -0.88 -5.47
C SER A 96 -11.27 0.11 -6.44
N LEU A 97 -12.03 0.99 -7.10
CA LEU A 97 -11.49 2.05 -7.95
C LEU A 97 -10.48 2.95 -7.21
N GLY A 98 -10.65 3.10 -5.88
CA GLY A 98 -9.70 3.85 -5.05
C GLY A 98 -8.32 3.18 -4.96
N SER A 99 -8.27 1.84 -4.99
CA SER A 99 -7.02 1.07 -4.86
C SER A 99 -6.18 1.00 -6.13
N MET A 100 -6.76 1.33 -7.28
CA MET A 100 -6.14 1.13 -8.60
C MET A 100 -5.51 2.40 -9.13
N ASN A 101 -4.37 2.28 -9.83
CA ASN A 101 -3.82 3.42 -10.57
C ASN A 101 -4.70 3.80 -11.78
N ASP A 102 -4.47 4.98 -12.36
CA ASP A 102 -5.27 5.52 -13.48
C ASP A 102 -5.34 4.57 -14.70
N ARG A 103 -4.28 3.80 -14.97
CA ARG A 103 -4.21 2.85 -16.10
C ARG A 103 -5.01 1.58 -15.83
N GLU A 104 -4.91 1.05 -14.62
CA GLU A 104 -5.68 -0.11 -14.14
C GLU A 104 -7.17 0.20 -14.14
N ILE A 105 -7.58 1.38 -13.64
CA ILE A 105 -8.98 1.83 -13.68
C ILE A 105 -9.50 1.76 -15.13
N LEU A 106 -8.78 2.34 -16.08
CA LEU A 106 -9.20 2.37 -17.49
C LEU A 106 -9.34 0.96 -18.09
N THR A 107 -8.33 0.12 -17.91
CA THR A 107 -8.30 -1.23 -18.50
C THR A 107 -9.37 -2.13 -17.89
N ASN A 108 -9.49 -2.15 -16.56
CA ASN A 108 -10.48 -2.97 -15.86
C ASN A 108 -11.91 -2.51 -16.15
N LEU A 109 -12.16 -1.20 -16.23
CA LEU A 109 -13.48 -0.66 -16.55
C LEU A 109 -13.88 -0.90 -18.01
N THR A 110 -12.92 -0.88 -18.93
CA THR A 110 -13.14 -1.25 -20.33
C THR A 110 -13.55 -2.72 -20.44
N ALA A 111 -12.82 -3.62 -19.77
CA ALA A 111 -13.14 -5.04 -19.75
C ALA A 111 -14.51 -5.32 -19.11
N LEU A 112 -14.84 -4.64 -18.00
CA LEU A 112 -16.17 -4.69 -17.39
C LEU A 112 -17.25 -4.20 -18.36
N GLY A 113 -17.01 -3.08 -19.07
CA GLY A 113 -17.94 -2.53 -20.06
C GLY A 113 -18.23 -3.48 -21.21
N ILE A 114 -17.22 -4.18 -21.73
CA ILE A 114 -17.39 -5.22 -22.75
C ILE A 114 -18.27 -6.35 -22.23
N LEU A 115 -18.03 -6.80 -21.00
CA LEU A 115 -18.82 -7.87 -20.37
C LEU A 115 -20.28 -7.48 -20.19
N ILE A 116 -20.54 -6.25 -19.72
CA ILE A 116 -21.89 -5.71 -19.52
C ILE A 116 -22.62 -5.53 -20.86
N LEU A 117 -21.92 -5.00 -21.88
CA LEU A 117 -22.49 -4.83 -23.22
C LEU A 117 -22.87 -6.18 -23.83
N THR A 118 -21.98 -7.17 -23.73
CA THR A 118 -22.21 -8.53 -24.23
C THR A 118 -23.44 -9.15 -23.56
N LEU A 119 -23.52 -9.07 -22.23
CA LEU A 119 -24.67 -9.59 -21.50
C LEU A 119 -25.96 -8.86 -21.91
N THR A 120 -25.92 -7.53 -22.03
CA THR A 120 -27.06 -6.69 -22.41
C THR A 120 -27.60 -7.09 -23.78
N VAL A 121 -26.73 -7.21 -24.78
CA VAL A 121 -27.11 -7.63 -26.15
C VAL A 121 -27.72 -9.04 -26.12
N ASN A 122 -27.13 -9.98 -25.38
CA ASN A 122 -27.65 -11.34 -25.28
C ASN A 122 -29.04 -11.38 -24.63
N VAL A 123 -29.27 -10.63 -23.55
CA VAL A 123 -30.60 -10.54 -22.93
C VAL A 123 -31.61 -9.90 -23.89
N ILE A 124 -31.24 -8.84 -24.61
CA ILE A 124 -32.10 -8.21 -25.62
C ILE A 124 -32.52 -9.23 -26.70
N ILE A 125 -31.57 -10.01 -27.23
CA ILE A 125 -31.86 -11.07 -28.21
C ILE A 125 -32.82 -12.11 -27.61
N GLN A 126 -32.58 -12.57 -26.38
CA GLN A 126 -33.46 -13.54 -25.70
C GLN A 126 -34.88 -12.99 -25.44
N VAL A 127 -35.00 -11.69 -25.18
CA VAL A 127 -36.28 -10.99 -24.99
C VAL A 127 -37.06 -10.86 -26.31
N PHE A 128 -36.38 -10.61 -27.43
CA PHE A 128 -36.98 -10.51 -28.76
C PHE A 128 -37.37 -11.87 -29.34
N THR A 129 -36.55 -12.89 -29.13
CA THR A 129 -36.81 -14.27 -29.60
C THR A 129 -37.91 -14.98 -28.79
N GLY A 130 -38.43 -14.37 -27.74
CA GLY A 130 -39.49 -14.95 -26.91
C GLY A 130 -39.03 -16.09 -26.00
N VAL A 131 -37.72 -16.31 -25.87
CA VAL A 131 -37.11 -17.34 -25.02
C VAL A 131 -37.39 -17.07 -23.54
N ILE A 132 -37.44 -15.81 -23.14
CA ILE A 132 -37.75 -15.40 -21.76
C ILE A 132 -39.27 -15.34 -21.58
N LYS A 133 -39.79 -16.09 -20.59
CA LYS A 133 -41.22 -16.12 -20.26
C LYS A 133 -41.74 -14.72 -19.95
N HIS A 134 -42.99 -14.43 -20.35
CA HIS A 134 -43.62 -13.12 -20.19
C HIS A 134 -43.50 -12.52 -18.77
N LYS A 135 -43.69 -13.34 -17.72
CA LYS A 135 -43.55 -12.89 -16.32
C LYS A 135 -42.12 -12.45 -15.97
N MET A 136 -41.09 -13.12 -16.51
CA MET A 136 -39.68 -12.81 -16.22
C MET A 136 -39.11 -11.71 -17.14
N LYS A 137 -39.73 -11.47 -18.29
CA LYS A 137 -39.30 -10.45 -19.27
C LYS A 137 -39.22 -9.05 -18.66
N VAL A 138 -40.21 -8.65 -17.86
CA VAL A 138 -40.23 -7.34 -17.19
C VAL A 138 -39.07 -7.22 -16.20
N PHE A 139 -38.88 -8.22 -15.34
CA PHE A 139 -37.81 -8.23 -14.34
C PHE A 139 -36.41 -8.21 -14.97
N GLN A 140 -36.18 -9.02 -16.01
CA GLN A 140 -34.91 -9.04 -16.76
C GLN A 140 -34.61 -7.69 -17.42
N THR A 141 -35.62 -7.09 -18.06
CA THR A 141 -35.47 -5.78 -18.72
C THR A 141 -35.14 -4.68 -17.70
N MET A 142 -35.82 -4.68 -16.55
CA MET A 142 -35.55 -3.73 -15.46
C MET A 142 -34.14 -3.89 -14.88
N ILE A 143 -33.68 -5.12 -14.65
CA ILE A 143 -32.33 -5.37 -14.14
C ILE A 143 -31.26 -4.89 -15.12
N VAL A 144 -31.40 -5.18 -16.41
CA VAL A 144 -30.44 -4.74 -17.43
C VAL A 144 -30.39 -3.22 -17.53
N PHE A 145 -31.55 -2.55 -17.48
CA PHE A 145 -31.62 -1.09 -17.47
C PHE A 145 -30.90 -0.50 -16.25
N LEU A 146 -31.22 -0.99 -15.05
CA LEU A 146 -30.56 -0.55 -13.81
C LEU A 146 -29.05 -0.84 -13.83
N HIS A 147 -28.63 -1.97 -14.40
CA HIS A 147 -27.22 -2.33 -14.51
C HIS A 147 -26.46 -1.35 -15.40
N PHE A 148 -27.04 -0.93 -16.52
CA PHE A 148 -26.47 0.12 -17.36
C PHE A 148 -26.34 1.46 -16.60
N CYS A 149 -27.35 1.84 -15.81
CA CYS A 149 -27.27 3.01 -14.94
C CYS A 149 -26.13 2.90 -13.91
N THR A 150 -25.98 1.74 -13.24
CA THR A 150 -24.87 1.54 -12.28
C THR A 150 -23.50 1.63 -12.95
N PHE A 151 -23.37 1.15 -14.18
CA PHE A 151 -22.11 1.23 -14.92
C PHE A 151 -21.74 2.66 -15.30
N ILE A 152 -22.72 3.48 -15.71
CA ILE A 152 -22.50 4.92 -15.96
C ILE A 152 -22.03 5.62 -14.69
N ILE A 153 -22.66 5.34 -13.54
CA ILE A 153 -22.26 5.91 -12.25
C ILE A 153 -20.85 5.45 -11.87
N LEU A 154 -20.49 4.18 -12.12
CA LEU A 154 -19.15 3.66 -11.87
C LEU A 154 -18.09 4.36 -12.75
N ILE A 155 -18.38 4.62 -14.03
CA ILE A 155 -17.52 5.42 -14.93
C ILE A 155 -17.34 6.85 -14.41
N SER A 156 -18.42 7.50 -13.99
CA SER A 156 -18.35 8.83 -13.39
C SER A 156 -17.45 8.83 -12.15
N SER A 157 -17.62 7.82 -11.30
CA SER A 157 -16.85 7.68 -10.06
C SER A 157 -15.37 7.43 -10.32
N ALA A 158 -15.04 6.65 -11.36
CA ALA A 158 -13.67 6.45 -11.83
C ALA A 158 -13.00 7.75 -12.29
N LEU A 159 -13.75 8.67 -12.90
CA LEU A 159 -13.22 9.99 -13.26
C LEU A 159 -12.96 10.86 -12.04
N THR A 160 -13.91 10.87 -11.10
CA THR A 160 -13.83 11.63 -9.85
C THR A 160 -12.66 11.15 -8.98
N VAL A 161 -12.51 9.84 -8.75
CA VAL A 161 -11.47 9.30 -7.85
C VAL A 161 -10.07 9.66 -8.32
N SER A 162 -9.79 9.54 -9.62
CA SER A 162 -8.49 9.94 -10.17
C SER A 162 -8.20 11.44 -10.00
N ALA A 163 -9.23 12.29 -10.09
CA ALA A 163 -9.06 13.72 -9.89
C ALA A 163 -8.82 14.04 -8.41
N SER A 164 -9.60 13.42 -7.52
CA SER A 164 -9.43 13.51 -6.07
C SER A 164 -8.05 13.03 -5.63
N LYS A 165 -7.51 11.95 -6.20
CA LYS A 165 -6.16 11.44 -5.89
C LYS A 165 -5.09 12.51 -6.08
N ARG A 166 -5.11 13.26 -7.18
CA ARG A 166 -4.13 14.32 -7.45
C ARG A 166 -4.22 15.47 -6.47
N TYR A 167 -5.44 15.89 -6.16
CA TYR A 167 -5.68 16.94 -5.18
C TYR A 167 -5.21 16.53 -3.78
N LEU A 168 -5.59 15.33 -3.34
CA LEU A 168 -5.20 14.78 -2.04
C LEU A 168 -3.68 14.60 -1.95
N GLU A 169 -3.03 14.18 -3.04
CA GLU A 169 -1.58 14.04 -3.11
C GLU A 169 -0.86 15.39 -2.97
N GLN A 170 -1.35 16.43 -3.65
CA GLN A 170 -0.81 17.78 -3.52
C GLN A 170 -0.95 18.30 -2.08
N LYS A 171 -2.15 18.17 -1.50
CA LYS A 171 -2.42 18.59 -0.12
C LYS A 171 -1.59 17.81 0.89
N TYR A 172 -1.42 16.51 0.67
CA TYR A 172 -0.56 15.66 1.48
C TYR A 172 0.89 16.17 1.46
N LYS A 173 1.46 16.43 0.28
CA LYS A 173 2.83 16.95 0.12
C LYS A 173 3.02 18.31 0.80
N THR A 174 2.02 19.20 0.72
CA THR A 174 2.07 20.50 1.41
C THR A 174 2.14 20.34 2.93
N ILE A 175 1.34 19.45 3.52
CA ILE A 175 1.35 19.20 4.97
C ILE A 175 2.64 18.47 5.37
N GLN A 176 3.09 17.50 4.56
CA GLN A 176 4.36 16.80 4.76
C GLN A 176 5.54 17.79 4.81
N GLY A 177 5.60 18.76 3.89
CA GLY A 177 6.65 19.78 3.88
C GLY A 177 6.67 20.61 5.17
N ARG A 178 5.51 20.86 5.79
CA ARG A 178 5.44 21.52 7.11
C ARG A 178 5.96 20.64 8.23
N ILE A 179 5.60 19.36 8.24
CA ILE A 179 6.10 18.39 9.23
C ILE A 179 7.62 18.31 9.13
N LEU A 180 8.18 18.17 7.92
CA LEU A 180 9.63 18.08 7.71
C LEU A 180 10.35 19.41 8.03
N GLY A 181 9.73 20.56 7.77
CA GLY A 181 10.27 21.88 8.10
C GLY A 181 10.40 22.12 9.62
N GLU A 182 9.45 21.63 10.42
CA GLU A 182 9.54 21.63 11.89
C GLU A 182 10.69 20.73 12.42
N GLU A 183 11.17 19.78 11.62
CA GLU A 183 12.18 18.77 12.02
C GLU A 183 13.62 19.27 11.92
N LEU A 184 13.93 20.19 11.01
CA LEU A 184 15.28 20.72 10.83
C LEU A 184 15.78 21.54 12.04
N GLN A 185 14.89 21.84 13.00
CA GLN A 185 15.17 22.63 14.19
C GLN A 185 15.43 21.78 15.46
N GLY A 186 15.34 20.45 15.44
CA GLY A 186 15.49 19.63 16.67
C GLY A 186 16.08 18.23 16.50
N ASN A 187 17.24 17.98 17.12
CA ASN A 187 18.01 16.72 17.12
C ASN A 187 17.40 15.55 17.94
N GLN A 188 16.08 15.31 17.90
CA GLN A 188 15.43 14.28 18.74
C GLN A 188 14.63 13.23 17.93
N ILE A 189 15.21 12.68 16.87
CA ILE A 189 14.57 11.66 16.03
C ILE A 189 14.48 10.27 16.71
N PHE A 190 15.31 10.02 17.72
CA PHE A 190 15.40 8.74 18.45
C PHE A 190 14.40 8.61 19.60
N ASP A 191 13.73 9.70 20.00
CA ASP A 191 12.71 9.65 21.04
C ASP A 191 11.47 8.90 20.52
N PHE A 192 11.19 7.76 21.15
CA PHE A 192 10.07 6.90 20.78
C PHE A 192 8.72 7.62 20.81
N GLU A 193 8.43 8.44 21.83
CA GLU A 193 7.13 9.12 21.91
C GLU A 193 6.99 10.22 20.86
N LYS A 194 8.09 10.91 20.51
CA LYS A 194 8.10 11.88 19.40
C LYS A 194 7.94 11.20 18.05
N LEU A 195 8.62 10.07 17.82
CA LEU A 195 8.50 9.31 16.57
C LEU A 195 7.09 8.72 16.43
N LYS A 196 6.52 8.21 17.52
CA LYS A 196 5.14 7.75 17.61
C LYS A 196 4.14 8.86 17.31
N LEU A 197 4.35 10.07 17.83
CA LEU A 197 3.52 11.22 17.51
C LEU A 197 3.57 11.58 16.03
N ARG A 198 4.76 11.59 15.43
CA ARG A 198 4.92 11.84 13.98
C ARG A 198 4.21 10.79 13.13
N LEU A 199 4.39 9.52 13.48
CA LEU A 199 3.70 8.42 12.84
C LEU A 199 2.17 8.56 12.95
N LYS A 200 1.64 9.00 14.09
CA LYS A 200 0.20 9.28 14.26
C LYS A 200 -0.28 10.39 13.33
N LYS A 201 0.48 11.48 13.16
CA LYS A 201 0.17 12.54 12.18
C LYS A 201 0.07 11.97 10.76
N TYR A 202 1.07 11.19 10.34
CA TYR A 202 1.07 10.53 9.03
C TYR A 202 -0.06 9.51 8.86
N TRP A 203 -0.42 8.78 9.91
CA TRP A 203 -1.54 7.85 9.90
C TRP A 203 -2.88 8.55 9.71
N VAL A 204 -3.10 9.67 10.39
CA VAL A 204 -4.30 10.51 10.19
C VAL A 204 -4.34 11.00 8.74
N MET A 205 -3.23 11.52 8.21
CA MET A 205 -3.15 11.96 6.81
C MET A 205 -3.45 10.83 5.83
N ALA A 206 -2.79 9.68 5.98
CA ALA A 206 -2.94 8.53 5.09
C ALA A 206 -4.35 7.92 5.13
N THR A 207 -4.93 7.77 6.32
CA THR A 207 -6.28 7.19 6.48
C THR A 207 -7.36 8.11 5.93
N THR A 208 -7.23 9.43 6.15
CA THR A 208 -8.23 10.41 5.68
C THR A 208 -8.15 10.68 4.18
N SER A 209 -6.93 10.63 3.61
CA SER A 209 -6.69 10.75 2.16
C SER A 209 -6.81 9.43 1.39
N SER A 210 -7.04 8.29 2.07
CA SER A 210 -7.19 6.97 1.44
C SER A 210 -8.26 7.02 0.34
N PRO A 211 -7.92 6.77 -0.94
CA PRO A 211 -8.87 6.94 -2.03
C PRO A 211 -10.05 5.97 -1.95
N GLN A 212 -9.88 4.79 -1.35
CA GLN A 212 -11.00 3.86 -1.10
C GLN A 212 -11.98 4.45 -0.07
N PHE A 213 -11.47 5.14 0.94
CA PHE A 213 -12.30 5.82 1.92
C PHE A 213 -13.04 7.01 1.31
N VAL A 214 -12.38 7.79 0.45
CA VAL A 214 -13.00 8.86 -0.36
C VAL A 214 -14.15 8.32 -1.20
N MET A 215 -13.97 7.16 -1.82
CA MET A 215 -15.02 6.51 -2.61
C MET A 215 -16.21 6.07 -1.76
N ALA A 216 -15.96 5.52 -0.58
CA ALA A 216 -17.01 5.05 0.32
C ALA A 216 -17.93 6.16 0.84
N ARG A 217 -17.43 7.40 0.89
CA ARG A 217 -18.16 8.60 1.35
C ARG A 217 -18.57 9.54 0.20
N SER A 218 -18.37 9.13 -1.05
CA SER A 218 -18.78 9.88 -2.23
C SER A 218 -20.30 9.81 -2.47
N ASP A 219 -20.87 10.82 -3.11
CA ASP A 219 -22.30 10.85 -3.47
C ASP A 219 -22.72 9.67 -4.35
N ALA A 220 -21.82 9.18 -5.20
CA ALA A 220 -22.05 8.01 -6.03
C ALA A 220 -22.27 6.72 -5.19
N CYS A 221 -21.60 6.61 -4.02
CA CYS A 221 -21.81 5.49 -3.10
C CYS A 221 -23.26 5.46 -2.57
N TYR A 222 -23.86 6.64 -2.29
CA TYR A 222 -25.26 6.71 -1.83
C TYR A 222 -26.23 6.19 -2.88
N ILE A 223 -26.02 6.57 -4.12
CA ILE A 223 -26.94 6.25 -5.23
C ILE A 223 -26.81 4.79 -5.63
N LEU A 224 -25.57 4.29 -5.70
CA LEU A 224 -25.32 2.86 -5.86
C LEU A 224 -25.94 2.06 -4.70
N GLY A 225 -25.94 2.60 -3.48
CA GLY A 225 -26.65 2.04 -2.33
C GLY A 225 -28.18 1.99 -2.52
N LEU A 226 -28.79 3.05 -3.04
CA LEU A 226 -30.22 3.06 -3.36
C LEU A 226 -30.58 2.08 -4.47
N ILE A 227 -29.81 2.09 -5.56
CA ILE A 227 -30.00 1.15 -6.66
C ILE A 227 -29.81 -0.29 -6.15
N SER A 228 -28.85 -0.53 -5.26
CA SER A 228 -28.64 -1.80 -4.58
C SER A 228 -29.87 -2.25 -3.78
N ASN A 229 -30.56 -1.34 -3.09
CA ASN A 229 -31.80 -1.67 -2.38
C ASN A 229 -32.91 -2.09 -3.35
N VAL A 230 -33.07 -1.37 -4.48
CA VAL A 230 -34.03 -1.75 -5.52
C VAL A 230 -33.69 -3.14 -6.10
N PHE A 231 -32.41 -3.41 -6.39
CA PHE A 231 -31.97 -4.74 -6.83
C PHE A 231 -32.29 -5.83 -5.82
N LEU A 232 -32.08 -5.55 -4.54
CA LEU A 232 -32.35 -6.54 -3.51
C LEU A 232 -33.85 -6.82 -3.38
N MET A 233 -34.70 -5.79 -3.47
CA MET A 233 -36.16 -5.97 -3.53
C MET A 233 -36.57 -6.89 -4.69
N LEU A 234 -36.01 -6.66 -5.89
CA LEU A 234 -36.29 -7.48 -7.07
C LEU A 234 -35.87 -8.94 -6.86
N LEU A 235 -34.67 -9.18 -6.31
CA LEU A 235 -34.19 -10.53 -5.96
C LEU A 235 -35.08 -11.20 -4.90
N PHE A 236 -35.58 -10.44 -3.92
CA PHE A 236 -36.49 -10.99 -2.91
C PHE A 236 -37.82 -11.42 -3.51
N ILE A 237 -38.43 -10.57 -4.34
CA ILE A 237 -39.69 -10.90 -5.04
C ILE A 237 -39.49 -12.17 -5.87
N GLU A 238 -38.39 -12.26 -6.61
CA GLU A 238 -38.07 -13.45 -7.40
C GLU A 238 -37.89 -14.70 -6.52
N SER A 239 -37.07 -14.63 -5.47
CA SER A 239 -36.81 -15.77 -4.58
C SER A 239 -38.07 -16.22 -3.82
N GLY A 240 -39.00 -15.32 -3.52
CA GLY A 240 -40.30 -15.65 -2.93
C GLY A 240 -41.26 -16.35 -3.90
N ILE A 241 -41.07 -16.17 -5.21
CA ILE A 241 -41.83 -16.89 -6.26
C ILE A 241 -41.27 -18.30 -6.50
N TYR A 242 -40.06 -18.60 -6.00
CA TYR A 242 -39.43 -19.92 -6.15
C TYR A 242 -40.22 -21.02 -5.44
N PRO A 243 -40.84 -21.99 -6.16
CA PRO A 243 -41.53 -23.09 -5.52
C PRO A 243 -40.52 -24.17 -5.15
N LEU A 244 -40.39 -24.46 -3.86
CA LEU A 244 -39.56 -25.55 -3.35
C LEU A 244 -40.11 -26.89 -3.88
N GLY A 245 -39.35 -27.61 -4.71
CA GLY A 245 -39.69 -28.98 -5.13
C GLY A 245 -40.12 -29.19 -6.59
N TRP A 246 -39.84 -28.26 -7.52
CA TRP A 246 -40.08 -28.53 -8.95
C TRP A 246 -39.13 -29.57 -9.55
N LYS A 247 -39.65 -30.38 -10.48
CA LYS A 247 -38.90 -31.39 -11.23
C LYS A 247 -38.00 -30.68 -12.26
N ASN A 248 -36.68 -30.81 -12.12
CA ASN A 248 -35.69 -30.17 -13.00
C ASN A 248 -35.71 -30.79 -14.41
N SER A 249 -36.43 -30.17 -15.35
CA SER A 249 -36.40 -30.52 -16.77
C SER A 249 -35.28 -29.77 -17.54
N SER A 250 -34.17 -29.47 -16.88
CA SER A 250 -33.05 -28.71 -17.44
C SER A 250 -32.01 -29.64 -18.07
N ASP A 251 -31.43 -29.23 -19.20
CA ASP A 251 -30.26 -29.91 -19.79
C ASP A 251 -29.05 -29.91 -18.82
N TYR A 252 -29.00 -28.93 -17.91
CA TYR A 252 -28.00 -28.82 -16.83
C TYR A 252 -28.35 -29.69 -15.61
N LYS A 253 -29.50 -30.37 -15.59
CA LYS A 253 -29.90 -31.33 -14.53
C LYS A 253 -29.82 -30.76 -13.11
N TRP A 254 -28.88 -31.23 -12.29
CA TRP A 254 -28.68 -30.79 -10.89
C TRP A 254 -27.79 -29.55 -10.77
N SER A 255 -26.94 -29.29 -11.77
CA SER A 255 -25.99 -28.18 -11.69
C SER A 255 -26.69 -26.82 -11.79
N VAL A 256 -27.85 -26.72 -12.48
CA VAL A 256 -28.63 -25.46 -12.55
C VAL A 256 -29.07 -24.98 -11.17
N THR A 257 -29.44 -25.90 -10.27
CA THR A 257 -29.81 -25.57 -8.89
C THR A 257 -28.60 -25.06 -8.11
N LEU A 258 -27.42 -25.65 -8.31
CA LEU A 258 -26.18 -25.18 -7.67
C LEU A 258 -25.77 -23.80 -8.17
N ILE A 259 -25.88 -23.56 -9.48
CA ILE A 259 -25.63 -22.24 -10.08
C ILE A 259 -26.54 -21.20 -9.41
N PHE A 260 -27.86 -21.46 -9.42
CA PHE A 260 -28.83 -20.54 -8.82
C PHE A 260 -28.51 -20.23 -7.35
N VAL A 261 -28.30 -21.25 -6.51
CA VAL A 261 -28.04 -21.07 -5.07
C VAL A 261 -26.74 -20.28 -4.82
N THR A 262 -25.66 -20.62 -5.53
CA THR A 262 -24.36 -19.95 -5.34
C THR A 262 -24.38 -18.50 -5.84
N GLN A 263 -25.05 -18.22 -6.96
CA GLN A 263 -25.18 -16.88 -7.51
C GLN A 263 -26.09 -15.98 -6.67
N VAL A 264 -27.22 -16.49 -6.17
CA VAL A 264 -28.10 -15.74 -5.27
C VAL A 264 -27.36 -15.38 -3.97
N LEU A 265 -26.60 -16.31 -3.41
CA LEU A 265 -25.77 -16.02 -2.23
C LEU A 265 -24.73 -14.93 -2.53
N ALA A 266 -24.01 -15.03 -3.65
CA ALA A 266 -23.03 -14.03 -4.05
C ALA A 266 -23.66 -12.64 -4.25
N ALA A 267 -24.76 -12.57 -5.00
CA ALA A 267 -25.50 -11.33 -5.23
C ALA A 267 -25.98 -10.72 -3.90
N PHE A 268 -26.52 -11.55 -3.01
CA PHE A 268 -26.94 -11.11 -1.67
C PHE A 268 -25.78 -10.51 -0.87
N LEU A 269 -24.62 -11.17 -0.83
CA LEU A 269 -23.44 -10.65 -0.12
C LEU A 269 -22.97 -9.31 -0.70
N CYS A 270 -22.91 -9.19 -2.03
CA CYS A 270 -22.59 -7.91 -2.69
C CYS A 270 -23.56 -6.80 -2.27
N LEU A 271 -24.86 -7.03 -2.37
CA LEU A 271 -25.89 -6.03 -2.05
C LEU A 271 -25.92 -5.71 -0.55
N LEU A 272 -25.67 -6.68 0.32
CA LEU A 272 -25.56 -6.49 1.76
C LEU A 272 -24.39 -5.56 2.11
N THR A 273 -23.21 -5.79 1.53
CA THR A 273 -22.07 -4.88 1.75
C THR A 273 -22.37 -3.46 1.29
N SER A 274 -23.00 -3.30 0.12
CA SER A 274 -23.43 -1.99 -0.41
C SER A 274 -24.48 -1.31 0.48
N PHE A 275 -25.42 -2.08 1.04
CA PHE A 275 -26.40 -1.56 1.99
C PHE A 275 -25.76 -1.07 3.29
N ILE A 276 -24.81 -1.82 3.85
CA ILE A 276 -24.11 -1.38 5.07
C ILE A 276 -23.28 -0.12 4.80
N ARG A 277 -22.61 -0.03 3.65
CA ARG A 277 -21.91 1.19 3.20
C ARG A 277 -22.86 2.38 3.15
N PHE A 278 -24.02 2.20 2.52
CA PHE A 278 -25.07 3.22 2.43
C PHE A 278 -25.54 3.68 3.83
N LEU A 279 -25.83 2.76 4.74
CA LEU A 279 -26.23 3.09 6.10
C LEU A 279 -25.13 3.85 6.86
N HIS A 280 -23.87 3.44 6.71
CA HIS A 280 -22.74 4.10 7.34
C HIS A 280 -22.60 5.54 6.83
N ALA A 281 -22.63 5.73 5.51
CA ALA A 281 -22.56 7.02 4.87
C ALA A 281 -23.76 7.92 5.26
N LEU A 282 -24.96 7.36 5.37
CA LEU A 282 -26.17 8.07 5.80
C LEU A 282 -26.10 8.52 7.27
N LEU A 283 -25.64 7.64 8.17
CA LEU A 283 -25.52 7.94 9.59
C LEU A 283 -24.53 9.07 9.87
N LEU A 284 -23.45 9.15 9.09
CA LEU A 284 -22.46 10.23 9.18
C LEU A 284 -23.07 11.60 8.81
N ASN A 285 -23.91 11.65 7.78
CA ASN A 285 -24.51 12.90 7.30
C ASN A 285 -25.69 13.38 8.14
N ILE A 286 -26.55 12.47 8.65
CA ILE A 286 -27.73 12.84 9.47
C ILE A 286 -27.33 13.60 10.75
N ARG A 287 -26.16 13.34 11.34
CA ARG A 287 -25.73 14.06 12.55
C ARG A 287 -25.34 15.53 12.31
N HIS A 288 -25.19 15.94 11.05
CA HIS A 288 -24.79 17.28 10.67
C HIS A 288 -25.74 17.92 9.64
N VAL A 289 -27.05 17.62 9.67
CA VAL A 289 -28.05 18.10 8.69
C VAL A 289 -27.85 19.56 8.29
N ARG A 290 -27.56 20.47 9.24
CA ARG A 290 -27.35 21.91 8.96
C ARG A 290 -26.07 22.21 8.17
N LYS A 291 -24.95 21.54 8.43
CA LYS A 291 -23.70 21.65 7.64
C LYS A 291 -23.79 20.85 6.33
N PHE A 292 -24.47 19.71 6.35
CA PHE A 292 -24.72 18.86 5.20
C PHE A 292 -25.57 19.57 4.14
N VAL A 293 -26.68 20.20 4.54
CA VAL A 293 -27.49 21.04 3.65
C VAL A 293 -26.67 22.21 3.09
N ALA A 294 -25.80 22.83 3.90
CA ALA A 294 -24.89 23.88 3.43
C ALA A 294 -23.83 23.36 2.42
N SER A 295 -23.29 22.15 2.61
CA SER A 295 -22.36 21.50 1.67
C SER A 295 -23.04 20.98 0.39
N VAL A 296 -24.31 20.58 0.47
CA VAL A 296 -25.13 20.21 -0.70
C VAL A 296 -25.37 21.46 -1.56
N ILE A 297 -25.49 22.64 -0.94
CA ILE A 297 -25.62 23.93 -1.60
C ILE A 297 -24.28 24.41 -2.19
N SER A 298 -23.12 24.10 -1.58
CA SER A 298 -21.82 24.45 -2.17
C SER A 298 -21.49 23.54 -3.36
N PHE A 299 -21.11 24.15 -4.49
CA PHE A 299 -20.87 23.44 -5.75
C PHE A 299 -19.43 22.90 -5.91
N ASP A 300 -18.52 23.20 -4.96
CA ASP A 300 -17.08 23.02 -5.14
C ASP A 300 -16.60 21.57 -5.25
N MET A 301 -17.21 20.63 -4.51
CA MET A 301 -16.66 19.28 -4.32
C MET A 301 -16.72 18.38 -5.57
N GLN A 302 -17.59 18.67 -6.56
CA GLN A 302 -17.79 17.81 -7.73
C GLN A 302 -17.24 18.39 -9.04
N THR A 303 -16.62 19.57 -8.97
CA THR A 303 -15.98 20.23 -10.12
C THR A 303 -14.71 19.49 -10.55
N TYR A 304 -14.16 18.57 -9.74
CA TYR A 304 -12.92 17.85 -10.04
C TYR A 304 -13.02 16.91 -11.26
N GLY A 305 -14.10 16.13 -11.39
CA GLY A 305 -14.34 15.27 -12.55
C GLY A 305 -14.55 16.09 -13.83
N ILE A 306 -15.29 17.19 -13.72
CA ILE A 306 -15.52 18.17 -14.79
C ILE A 306 -14.18 18.84 -15.18
N LYS A 307 -13.39 19.30 -14.21
CA LYS A 307 -12.06 19.90 -14.40
C LYS A 307 -11.11 18.93 -15.10
N ARG A 308 -11.18 17.63 -14.81
CA ARG A 308 -10.39 16.60 -15.51
C ARG A 308 -10.81 16.47 -16.97
N LEU A 309 -12.10 16.40 -17.28
CA LEU A 309 -12.60 16.33 -18.66
C LEU A 309 -12.29 17.61 -19.45
N VAL A 310 -12.40 18.78 -18.81
CA VAL A 310 -11.99 20.07 -19.38
C VAL A 310 -10.48 20.09 -19.66
N ASN A 311 -9.66 19.62 -18.73
CA ASN A 311 -8.22 19.50 -18.92
C ASN A 311 -7.87 18.52 -20.04
N TRP A 312 -8.60 17.40 -20.16
CA TRP A 312 -8.46 16.48 -21.30
C TRP A 312 -8.86 17.14 -22.60
N LYS A 313 -9.87 18.01 -22.63
CA LYS A 313 -10.24 18.79 -23.82
C LYS A 313 -9.14 19.76 -24.24
N LYS A 314 -8.43 20.37 -23.27
CA LYS A 314 -7.31 21.30 -23.52
C LYS A 314 -6.02 20.63 -24.07
N ARG A 315 -5.83 19.31 -23.91
CA ARG A 315 -4.60 18.62 -24.35
C ARG A 315 -4.56 18.38 -25.87
N PRO A 316 -3.43 18.69 -26.56
CA PRO A 316 -3.29 18.43 -27.99
C PRO A 316 -3.40 16.93 -28.32
N PRO A 317 -3.86 16.54 -29.52
CA PRO A 317 -3.95 15.14 -29.91
C PRO A 317 -2.57 14.49 -30.01
N PRO A 318 -2.43 13.20 -29.65
CA PRO A 318 -1.14 12.49 -29.71
C PRO A 318 -0.55 12.57 -31.13
N SER A 319 0.74 12.90 -31.21
CA SER A 319 1.49 13.15 -32.44
C SER A 319 1.77 11.90 -33.28
N GLN A 320 1.40 10.71 -32.81
CA GLN A 320 1.76 9.41 -33.42
C GLN A 320 0.88 8.98 -34.62
N VAL A 321 -0.11 9.77 -35.06
CA VAL A 321 -1.00 9.39 -36.18
C VAL A 321 -0.58 10.07 -37.48
N ARG A 322 -0.10 9.28 -38.46
CA ARG A 322 0.55 9.73 -39.70
C ARG A 322 -0.40 10.32 -40.78
N GLY A 323 -1.59 10.82 -40.44
CA GLY A 323 -2.57 11.31 -41.43
C GLY A 323 -3.44 12.49 -40.98
N GLN A 324 -3.44 13.59 -41.74
CA GLN A 324 -4.12 14.86 -41.39
C GLN A 324 -5.66 14.73 -41.34
N LYS A 325 -6.27 13.99 -42.26
CA LYS A 325 -7.74 13.76 -42.29
C LYS A 325 -8.23 12.91 -41.11
N VAL A 326 -7.52 11.81 -40.81
CA VAL A 326 -7.81 10.94 -39.66
C VAL A 326 -7.60 11.69 -38.35
N ARG A 327 -6.56 12.51 -38.25
CA ARG A 327 -6.32 13.39 -37.10
C ARG A 327 -7.47 14.38 -36.87
N LYS A 328 -8.05 14.96 -37.94
CA LYS A 328 -9.22 15.84 -37.84
C LYS A 328 -10.46 15.09 -37.34
N ILE A 329 -10.73 13.90 -37.86
CA ILE A 329 -11.86 13.07 -37.42
C ILE A 329 -11.71 12.65 -35.95
N ILE A 330 -10.53 12.16 -35.56
CA ILE A 330 -10.22 11.80 -34.17
C ILE A 330 -10.41 13.00 -33.26
N HIS A 331 -9.96 14.19 -33.66
CA HIS A 331 -10.12 15.40 -32.87
C HIS A 331 -11.59 15.79 -32.70
N VAL A 332 -12.38 15.77 -33.77
CA VAL A 332 -13.82 16.08 -33.72
C VAL A 332 -14.58 15.07 -32.86
N LEU A 333 -14.35 13.77 -33.07
CA LEU A 333 -14.99 12.71 -32.30
C LEU A 333 -14.62 12.77 -30.82
N ARG A 334 -13.34 13.01 -30.52
CA ARG A 334 -12.86 13.22 -29.14
C ARG A 334 -13.54 14.42 -28.49
N ASN A 335 -13.63 15.56 -29.17
CA ASN A 335 -14.27 16.75 -28.63
C ASN A 335 -15.77 16.53 -28.41
N LEU A 336 -16.45 15.82 -29.31
CA LEU A 336 -17.85 15.45 -29.15
C LEU A 336 -18.04 14.55 -27.91
N LEU A 337 -17.23 13.49 -27.79
CA LEU A 337 -17.27 12.58 -26.64
C LEU A 337 -16.96 13.30 -25.32
N LEU A 338 -15.99 14.21 -25.30
CA LEU A 338 -15.66 15.00 -24.12
C LEU A 338 -16.77 15.99 -23.77
N ASN A 339 -17.42 16.63 -24.74
CA ASN A 339 -18.55 17.52 -24.49
C ASN A 339 -19.75 16.76 -23.92
N ILE A 340 -20.08 15.58 -24.49
CA ILE A 340 -21.11 14.68 -23.95
C ILE A 340 -20.72 14.22 -22.54
N GLY A 341 -19.46 13.88 -22.33
CA GLY A 341 -18.93 13.48 -21.02
C GLY A 341 -19.05 14.60 -19.99
N ILE A 342 -18.72 15.85 -20.34
CA ILE A 342 -18.83 17.02 -19.45
C ILE A 342 -20.29 17.26 -19.09
N GLY A 343 -21.18 17.32 -20.10
CA GLY A 343 -22.61 17.48 -19.86
C GLY A 343 -23.18 16.34 -19.00
N GLY A 344 -22.81 15.10 -19.30
CA GLY A 344 -23.20 13.93 -18.54
C GLY A 344 -22.72 13.95 -17.09
N GLN A 345 -21.46 14.34 -16.84
CA GLN A 345 -20.95 14.51 -15.47
C GLN A 345 -21.73 15.59 -14.72
N VAL A 346 -22.03 16.73 -15.34
CA VAL A 346 -22.83 17.81 -14.74
C VAL A 346 -24.23 17.31 -14.37
N VAL A 347 -24.90 16.61 -15.29
CA VAL A 347 -26.25 16.06 -15.04
C VAL A 347 -26.22 15.02 -13.92
N ILE A 348 -25.22 14.14 -13.89
CA ILE A 348 -25.05 13.15 -12.81
C ILE A 348 -24.87 13.88 -11.48
N VAL A 349 -23.96 14.84 -11.41
CA VAL A 349 -23.70 15.67 -10.21
C VAL A 349 -24.98 16.31 -9.67
N ILE A 350 -25.77 16.96 -10.53
CA ILE A 350 -27.03 17.61 -10.15
C ILE A 350 -28.06 16.58 -9.66
N THR A 351 -28.23 15.49 -10.41
CA THR A 351 -29.19 14.43 -10.07
C THR A 351 -28.82 13.77 -8.74
N ASN A 352 -27.52 13.57 -8.50
CA ASN A 352 -27.00 12.98 -7.29
C ASN A 352 -27.37 13.82 -6.06
N LYS A 353 -27.21 15.15 -6.14
CA LYS A 353 -27.56 16.07 -5.06
C LYS A 353 -29.07 16.08 -4.74
N LEU A 354 -29.92 16.01 -5.77
CA LEU A 354 -31.38 15.95 -5.59
C LEU A 354 -31.82 14.61 -4.96
N LEU A 355 -31.16 13.51 -5.31
CA LEU A 355 -31.52 12.16 -4.88
C LEU A 355 -31.14 11.86 -3.42
N VAL A 356 -30.17 12.59 -2.86
CA VAL A 356 -29.77 12.48 -1.45
C VAL A 356 -30.92 12.78 -0.48
N LEU A 357 -31.79 13.75 -0.78
CA LEU A 357 -32.96 14.07 0.06
C LEU A 357 -34.01 12.94 0.04
N ILE A 358 -34.22 12.35 -1.13
CA ILE A 358 -35.11 11.18 -1.34
C ILE A 358 -34.51 9.92 -0.67
N SER A 359 -33.18 9.85 -0.56
CA SER A 359 -32.47 8.71 0.01
C SER A 359 -32.82 8.45 1.47
N ILE A 360 -33.07 9.48 2.29
CA ILE A 360 -33.45 9.33 3.70
C ILE A 360 -34.80 8.60 3.81
N PHE A 361 -35.77 9.00 2.99
CA PHE A 361 -37.09 8.36 2.95
C PHE A 361 -36.99 6.90 2.49
N LEU A 362 -36.28 6.65 1.38
CA LEU A 362 -36.07 5.30 0.86
C LEU A 362 -35.27 4.40 1.82
N ALA A 363 -34.35 4.97 2.61
CA ALA A 363 -33.61 4.24 3.65
C ALA A 363 -34.54 3.74 4.75
N VAL A 364 -35.45 4.57 5.26
CA VAL A 364 -36.42 4.20 6.29
C VAL A 364 -37.34 3.10 5.77
N CYS A 365 -37.85 3.24 4.54
CA CYS A 365 -38.65 2.21 3.89
C CYS A 365 -37.88 0.88 3.74
N SER A 366 -36.60 0.95 3.36
CA SER A 366 -35.74 -0.22 3.21
C SER A 366 -35.51 -0.91 4.56
N ILE A 367 -35.17 -0.17 5.62
CA ILE A 367 -34.94 -0.73 6.97
C ILE A 367 -36.20 -1.43 7.48
N LEU A 368 -37.37 -0.80 7.31
CA LEU A 368 -38.65 -1.39 7.69
C LEU A 368 -38.92 -2.69 6.91
N TRP A 369 -38.65 -2.69 5.60
CA TRP A 369 -38.75 -3.89 4.76
C TRP A 369 -37.79 -5.01 5.22
N TYR A 370 -36.53 -4.70 5.48
CA TYR A 370 -35.55 -5.68 5.97
C TYR A 370 -35.96 -6.30 7.31
N ALA A 371 -36.54 -5.51 8.21
CA ALA A 371 -37.06 -6.02 9.48
C ALA A 371 -38.19 -7.03 9.27
N ILE A 372 -39.08 -6.79 8.30
CA ILE A 372 -40.19 -7.69 7.94
C ILE A 372 -39.67 -8.96 7.24
N MET A 373 -38.69 -8.83 6.33
CA MET A 373 -38.15 -9.95 5.53
C MET A 373 -37.05 -10.75 6.23
N SER A 374 -36.52 -10.27 7.36
CA SER A 374 -35.56 -10.97 8.23
C SER A 374 -36.00 -12.41 8.57
N SER A 375 -37.30 -12.60 8.80
CA SER A 375 -37.89 -13.92 9.10
C SER A 375 -37.83 -14.89 7.91
N PHE A 376 -37.96 -14.40 6.67
CA PHE A 376 -37.83 -15.23 5.46
C PHE A 376 -36.37 -15.58 5.14
N MET A 377 -35.42 -14.71 5.50
CA MET A 377 -33.98 -14.92 5.28
C MET A 377 -33.39 -16.09 6.08
N LEU A 378 -33.86 -16.30 7.32
CA LEU A 378 -33.44 -17.45 8.13
C LEU A 378 -33.83 -18.79 7.49
N ILE A 379 -34.90 -18.83 6.69
CA ILE A 379 -35.44 -20.06 6.08
C ILE A 379 -34.59 -20.50 4.88
N PHE A 380 -34.16 -19.57 4.02
CA PHE A 380 -33.36 -19.87 2.83
C PHE A 380 -31.87 -20.09 3.12
N LEU A 381 -31.31 -19.38 4.11
CA LEU A 381 -29.92 -19.57 4.54
C LEU A 381 -29.74 -20.77 5.47
N SER A 382 -30.82 -21.28 6.07
CA SER A 382 -30.80 -22.41 7.01
C SER A 382 -30.08 -23.65 6.45
N PRO A 383 -30.42 -24.20 5.27
CA PRO A 383 -29.79 -25.41 4.75
C PRO A 383 -28.30 -25.20 4.38
N LEU A 384 -27.97 -24.03 3.84
CA LEU A 384 -26.61 -23.71 3.38
C LEU A 384 -25.68 -23.33 4.54
N ILE A 385 -26.18 -22.63 5.56
CA ILE A 385 -25.44 -22.39 6.81
C ILE A 385 -25.25 -23.71 7.57
N ILE A 386 -26.22 -24.63 7.54
CA ILE A 386 -26.07 -25.97 8.14
C ILE A 386 -25.02 -26.80 7.38
N LEU A 387 -24.94 -26.67 6.05
CA LEU A 387 -23.97 -27.36 5.20
C LEU A 387 -22.54 -26.79 5.35
N LEU A 388 -22.39 -25.45 5.34
CA LEU A 388 -21.10 -24.76 5.45
C LEU A 388 -20.54 -24.72 6.88
N PHE A 389 -21.39 -24.74 7.92
CA PHE A 389 -20.99 -24.56 9.33
C PHE A 389 -21.23 -25.78 10.23
N LYS A 390 -21.22 -27.00 9.66
CA LYS A 390 -21.31 -28.24 10.45
C LYS A 390 -20.14 -28.42 11.45
N ARG A 391 -19.05 -27.67 11.29
CA ARG A 391 -17.91 -27.49 12.23
C ARG A 391 -17.42 -26.02 12.13
N PRO A 392 -17.32 -25.16 13.17
CA PRO A 392 -17.84 -25.12 14.53
C PRO A 392 -18.63 -23.81 14.81
N ARG A 393 -19.96 -23.82 14.59
CA ARG A 393 -20.87 -22.66 14.78
C ARG A 393 -20.79 -22.03 16.18
N ARG A 394 -20.60 -22.83 17.24
CA ARG A 394 -20.47 -22.36 18.63
C ARG A 394 -19.14 -21.70 18.96
N LYS A 395 -18.05 -21.99 18.23
CA LYS A 395 -16.75 -21.32 18.48
C LYS A 395 -16.74 -19.93 17.86
N ILE A 396 -17.27 -19.77 16.65
CA ILE A 396 -17.35 -18.48 15.95
C ILE A 396 -18.34 -17.53 16.63
N ILE A 397 -19.53 -18.02 17.03
CA ILE A 397 -20.49 -17.19 17.78
C ILE A 397 -19.92 -16.80 19.14
N ARG A 398 -19.25 -17.71 19.87
CA ARG A 398 -18.52 -17.35 21.10
C ARG A 398 -17.40 -16.36 20.85
N LEU A 399 -16.70 -16.46 19.72
CA LEU A 399 -15.65 -15.53 19.33
C LEU A 399 -16.24 -14.14 19.05
N LEU A 400 -17.32 -14.06 18.27
CA LEU A 400 -18.02 -12.81 17.93
C LEU A 400 -18.68 -12.16 19.15
N VAL A 401 -19.26 -12.96 20.06
CA VAL A 401 -19.83 -12.45 21.32
C VAL A 401 -18.73 -12.00 22.27
N ARG A 402 -17.60 -12.75 22.39
CA ARG A 402 -16.41 -12.28 23.13
C ARG A 402 -15.80 -11.03 22.51
N LEU A 403 -15.76 -10.94 21.19
CA LEU A 403 -15.25 -9.78 20.46
C LEU A 403 -16.16 -8.56 20.70
N LYS A 404 -17.48 -8.74 20.62
CA LYS A 404 -18.46 -7.69 20.97
C LYS A 404 -18.32 -7.25 22.44
N LYS A 405 -18.17 -8.20 23.37
CA LYS A 405 -18.00 -7.90 24.80
C LYS A 405 -16.66 -7.20 25.10
N LYS A 406 -15.59 -7.58 24.39
CA LYS A 406 -14.28 -6.95 24.50
C LYS A 406 -14.29 -5.54 23.90
N LEU A 407 -14.91 -5.37 22.73
CA LEU A 407 -15.07 -4.08 22.05
C LEU A 407 -15.96 -3.08 22.80
N LEU A 408 -16.99 -3.56 23.50
CA LEU A 408 -17.88 -2.69 24.29
C LEU A 408 -17.32 -2.44 25.70
N GLY A 409 -16.62 -3.42 26.28
CA GLY A 409 -16.03 -3.31 27.63
C GLY A 409 -14.73 -2.51 27.71
N GLU A 410 -13.90 -2.49 26.65
CA GLU A 410 -12.73 -1.61 26.57
C GLU A 410 -13.10 -0.13 26.40
N TYR A 411 -14.32 0.17 25.92
CA TYR A 411 -14.80 1.55 25.75
C TYR A 411 -15.29 2.18 27.06
N GLU A 412 -15.81 1.38 27.99
CA GLU A 412 -16.30 1.87 29.29
C GLU A 412 -15.18 1.91 30.35
N ALA A 413 -14.09 1.15 30.17
CA ALA A 413 -13.00 1.05 31.14
C ALA A 413 -11.88 2.09 30.98
N SER A 414 -11.88 2.91 29.92
CA SER A 414 -10.79 3.86 29.60
C SER A 414 -11.07 5.31 30.00
N VAL A 415 -12.08 5.58 30.82
CA VAL A 415 -12.45 6.96 31.19
C VAL A 415 -11.91 7.29 32.58
N ASN A 416 -10.66 7.79 32.62
CA ASN A 416 -10.09 8.45 33.79
C ASN A 416 -10.17 9.98 33.59
N PRO A 417 -10.78 10.77 34.50
CA PRO A 417 -11.09 12.19 34.24
C PRO A 417 -9.87 13.09 33.99
N ASN A 418 -8.70 12.76 34.55
CA ASN A 418 -7.49 13.56 34.40
C ASN A 418 -6.69 13.25 33.11
N GLU A 419 -6.91 12.09 32.49
CA GLU A 419 -6.28 11.66 31.23
C GLU A 419 -7.03 12.25 30.02
N LEU A 420 -8.33 12.52 30.19
CA LEU A 420 -9.23 13.10 29.19
C LEU A 420 -8.80 14.52 28.75
N THR A 421 -8.25 15.32 29.66
CA THR A 421 -7.87 16.72 29.39
C THR A 421 -6.59 16.83 28.55
N GLN A 422 -5.69 15.86 28.67
CA GLN A 422 -4.47 15.74 27.85
C GLN A 422 -4.73 15.01 26.52
N GLU A 423 -5.69 14.06 26.48
CA GLU A 423 -6.22 13.51 25.23
C GLU A 423 -6.92 14.57 24.37
N LEU A 424 -7.65 15.52 24.99
CA LEU A 424 -8.41 16.54 24.26
C LEU A 424 -7.52 17.52 23.47
N SER A 425 -6.40 17.97 24.06
CA SER A 425 -5.44 18.84 23.37
C SER A 425 -4.74 18.10 22.22
N PHE A 426 -4.42 16.82 22.44
CA PHE A 426 -3.82 15.93 21.44
C PHE A 426 -4.76 15.65 20.25
N GLU A 427 -6.04 15.42 20.50
CA GLU A 427 -7.07 15.28 19.46
C GLU A 427 -7.21 16.57 18.65
N GLN A 428 -7.05 17.74 19.29
CA GLN A 428 -7.12 19.04 18.64
C GLN A 428 -5.93 19.28 17.71
N ASP A 429 -4.72 18.85 18.10
CA ASP A 429 -3.52 18.92 17.26
C ASP A 429 -3.61 18.00 16.03
N LEU A 430 -4.17 16.79 16.18
CA LEU A 430 -4.33 15.85 15.07
C LEU A 430 -5.32 16.33 13.99
N ARG A 431 -6.28 17.21 14.33
CA ARG A 431 -7.21 17.79 13.33
C ARG A 431 -6.51 18.56 12.24
N ASN A 432 -5.38 19.19 12.53
CA ASN A 432 -4.61 19.97 11.55
C ASN A 432 -3.97 19.10 10.47
N PHE A 433 -3.90 17.77 10.70
CA PHE A 433 -3.32 16.78 9.78
C PHE A 433 -4.39 15.99 9.03
N VAL A 434 -5.67 16.36 9.16
CA VAL A 434 -6.76 15.75 8.41
C VAL A 434 -6.70 16.19 6.94
N VAL A 435 -6.62 15.23 6.03
CA VAL A 435 -6.59 15.46 4.58
C VAL A 435 -7.93 15.05 3.98
N LEU A 436 -8.75 16.06 3.68
CA LEU A 436 -10.06 15.92 3.06
C LEU A 436 -10.14 16.66 1.73
N VAL A 437 -11.11 16.26 0.90
CA VAL A 437 -11.57 17.01 -0.26
C VAL A 437 -12.38 18.22 0.26
N GLU A 438 -12.36 19.34 -0.47
CA GLU A 438 -13.07 20.57 -0.09
C GLU A 438 -14.55 20.34 0.23
N GLY A 439 -15.03 20.93 1.33
CA GLY A 439 -16.44 20.87 1.77
C GLY A 439 -16.78 19.76 2.76
N GLU A 440 -15.82 18.89 3.11
CA GLU A 440 -16.06 17.71 3.95
C GLU A 440 -15.73 17.96 5.43
N ALA A 441 -16.49 17.36 6.35
CA ALA A 441 -16.24 17.40 7.78
C ALA A 441 -15.88 16.01 8.32
N ILE A 442 -14.85 15.90 9.17
CA ILE A 442 -14.55 14.68 9.93
C ILE A 442 -15.21 14.73 11.31
N HIS A 443 -15.75 13.59 11.70
CA HIS A 443 -16.35 13.37 13.00
C HIS A 443 -15.30 13.04 14.07
N ASP A 444 -15.45 13.61 15.25
CA ASP A 444 -14.51 13.46 16.37
C ASP A 444 -14.35 12.00 16.80
N LYS A 445 -15.46 11.22 16.82
CA LYS A 445 -15.37 9.77 17.11
C LYS A 445 -14.59 9.00 16.06
N TYR A 446 -14.55 9.48 14.81
CA TYR A 446 -13.76 8.86 13.76
C TYR A 446 -12.26 9.15 13.97
N LEU A 447 -11.89 10.35 14.41
CA LEU A 447 -10.51 10.66 14.76
C LEU A 447 -10.01 9.83 15.96
N LYS A 448 -10.85 9.69 17.01
CA LYS A 448 -10.55 8.79 18.14
C LYS A 448 -10.40 7.34 17.71
N PHE A 449 -11.21 6.90 16.75
CA PHE A 449 -11.08 5.58 16.15
C PHE A 449 -9.77 5.41 15.36
N ILE A 450 -9.38 6.40 14.57
CA ILE A 450 -8.10 6.43 13.83
C ILE A 450 -6.93 6.30 14.81
N ASP A 451 -6.94 7.07 15.91
CA ASP A 451 -5.90 7.00 16.95
C ASP A 451 -5.85 5.62 17.63
N THR A 452 -7.02 5.06 17.96
CA THR A 452 -7.11 3.71 18.54
C THR A 452 -6.54 2.65 17.58
N SER A 453 -6.79 2.79 16.28
CA SER A 453 -6.32 1.84 15.25
C SER A 453 -4.81 1.82 15.12
N ILE A 454 -4.16 2.98 15.13
CA ILE A 454 -2.69 3.07 15.05
C ILE A 454 -2.03 2.55 16.33
N ASN A 455 -2.58 2.88 17.50
CA ASN A 455 -2.09 2.32 18.78
C ASN A 455 -2.21 0.79 18.80
N SER A 456 -3.29 0.23 18.24
CA SER A 456 -3.45 -1.21 18.08
C SER A 456 -2.39 -1.84 17.18
N SER A 457 -1.93 -1.13 16.14
CA SER A 457 -0.89 -1.62 15.22
C SER A 457 0.50 -1.58 15.85
N ILE A 458 0.79 -0.51 16.60
CA ILE A 458 2.02 -0.37 17.40
C ILE A 458 2.08 -1.46 18.48
N THR A 459 1.00 -1.69 19.21
CA THR A 459 0.95 -2.74 20.23
C THR A 459 1.07 -4.14 19.63
N MET A 460 0.53 -4.39 18.43
CA MET A 460 0.75 -5.64 17.71
C MET A 460 2.22 -5.84 17.35
N GLY A 461 2.90 -4.78 16.89
CA GLY A 461 4.34 -4.81 16.64
C GLY A 461 5.16 -5.10 17.91
N ALA A 462 4.80 -4.49 19.03
CA ALA A 462 5.49 -4.69 20.31
C ALA A 462 5.47 -6.15 20.81
N ILE A 463 4.57 -7.01 20.31
CA ILE A 463 4.57 -8.45 20.62
C ILE A 463 5.78 -9.15 19.98
N ASN A 464 6.23 -8.70 18.80
CA ASN A 464 7.35 -9.28 18.04
C ASN A 464 8.70 -8.62 18.38
N HIS A 465 8.86 -8.17 19.63
CA HIS A 465 10.03 -7.44 20.08
C HIS A 465 11.33 -8.28 20.05
N PRO A 466 12.44 -7.79 19.48
CA PRO A 466 13.67 -8.57 19.28
C PRO A 466 14.54 -8.60 20.55
N ARG A 467 14.27 -9.57 21.43
CA ARG A 467 14.89 -9.65 22.76
C ARG A 467 16.38 -9.97 22.70
N TYR A 468 16.78 -10.87 21.81
CA TYR A 468 18.17 -11.33 21.72
C TYR A 468 19.05 -10.26 21.10
N LEU A 469 18.54 -9.53 20.10
CA LEU A 469 19.23 -8.37 19.53
C LEU A 469 19.46 -7.29 20.58
N ILE A 470 18.45 -6.93 21.37
CA ILE A 470 18.61 -5.86 22.37
C ILE A 470 19.69 -6.22 23.39
N GLU A 471 19.73 -7.48 23.85
CA GLU A 471 20.81 -7.96 24.73
C GLU A 471 22.19 -7.85 24.06
N LEU A 472 22.29 -8.13 22.75
CA LEU A 472 23.54 -7.95 22.00
C LEU A 472 23.93 -6.47 21.89
N LEU A 473 22.97 -5.58 21.59
CA LEU A 473 23.22 -4.15 21.48
C LEU A 473 23.76 -3.59 22.79
N GLU A 474 23.27 -4.03 23.96
CA GLU A 474 23.76 -3.56 25.27
C GLU A 474 25.26 -3.80 25.51
N ASN A 475 25.90 -4.75 24.80
CA ASN A 475 27.33 -5.01 24.90
C ASN A 475 28.20 -3.98 24.16
N SER A 476 27.62 -3.25 23.20
CA SER A 476 28.33 -2.21 22.48
C SER A 476 28.45 -0.95 23.35
N THR A 477 29.68 -0.54 23.67
CA THR A 477 29.97 0.66 24.46
C THR A 477 30.57 1.79 23.63
N SER A 478 30.98 1.51 22.40
CA SER A 478 31.61 2.45 21.47
C SER A 478 31.18 2.15 20.03
N PHE A 479 31.67 2.90 19.04
CA PHE A 479 31.52 2.57 17.61
C PHE A 479 32.81 1.98 17.01
N LYS A 480 33.74 1.52 17.86
CA LYS A 480 35.09 1.12 17.43
C LYS A 480 35.05 -0.09 16.48
N GLY A 481 34.12 -1.02 16.68
CA GLY A 481 33.94 -2.17 15.79
C GLY A 481 33.61 -1.81 14.34
N VAL A 482 33.05 -0.62 14.08
CA VAL A 482 32.81 -0.12 12.71
C VAL A 482 34.14 0.24 12.02
N LEU A 483 35.17 0.61 12.77
CA LEU A 483 36.51 0.85 12.24
C LEU A 483 37.34 -0.44 12.17
N ASP A 484 37.29 -1.24 13.22
CA ASP A 484 38.23 -2.34 13.46
C ASP A 484 37.94 -3.59 12.59
N PHE A 485 36.76 -3.72 11.95
CA PHE A 485 36.44 -4.93 11.19
C PHE A 485 37.31 -5.13 9.94
N GLU A 486 37.87 -4.05 9.40
CA GLU A 486 38.71 -4.08 8.21
C GLU A 486 39.77 -2.97 8.26
N SER A 487 41.03 -3.33 7.99
CA SER A 487 42.18 -2.43 8.02
C SER A 487 42.68 -2.09 6.62
N ASP A 488 43.03 -0.82 6.40
CA ASP A 488 43.66 -0.34 5.17
C ASP A 488 45.08 -0.92 4.98
N GLN A 489 45.65 -1.56 6.02
CA GLN A 489 46.97 -2.20 5.95
C GLN A 489 46.94 -3.55 5.20
N VAL A 490 45.76 -4.16 5.01
CA VAL A 490 45.63 -5.42 4.28
C VAL A 490 45.66 -5.16 2.76
N PRO A 491 46.64 -5.71 2.02
CA PRO A 491 46.77 -5.46 0.58
C PRO A 491 45.50 -5.87 -0.20
N PRO A 492 44.98 -5.00 -1.08
CA PRO A 492 43.87 -5.37 -1.96
C PRO A 492 44.33 -6.40 -3.01
N ILE A 493 43.54 -7.47 -3.21
CA ILE A 493 43.76 -8.45 -4.29
C ILE A 493 42.99 -8.06 -5.55
N LEU A 494 41.83 -7.42 -5.39
CA LEU A 494 41.03 -6.89 -6.49
C LEU A 494 41.51 -5.48 -6.87
N GLY A 495 41.51 -5.17 -8.18
CA GLY A 495 41.88 -3.83 -8.67
C GLY A 495 40.85 -2.73 -8.36
N LYS A 496 39.59 -3.10 -8.08
CA LYS A 496 38.54 -2.19 -7.60
C LYS A 496 37.76 -2.88 -6.49
N GLU A 497 37.71 -2.26 -5.32
CA GLU A 497 36.99 -2.80 -4.17
C GLU A 497 35.47 -2.56 -4.31
N PRO A 498 34.64 -3.57 -3.97
CA PRO A 498 33.20 -3.39 -3.92
C PRO A 498 32.84 -2.44 -2.75
N PRO A 499 31.79 -1.63 -2.88
CA PRO A 499 31.37 -0.74 -1.79
C PRO A 499 30.87 -1.56 -0.60
N HIS A 500 31.18 -1.12 0.62
CA HIS A 500 30.75 -1.82 1.82
C HIS A 500 29.27 -1.56 2.09
N CYS A 501 28.51 -2.64 2.30
CA CYS A 501 27.18 -2.58 2.90
C CYS A 501 27.27 -2.96 4.39
N TRP A 502 26.23 -2.70 5.18
CA TRP A 502 26.15 -3.08 6.60
C TRP A 502 26.05 -4.60 6.78
N THR A 503 25.28 -5.27 5.94
CA THR A 503 24.98 -6.70 6.07
C THR A 503 26.18 -7.59 5.76
N LEU A 504 27.00 -7.24 4.77
CA LEU A 504 28.14 -8.07 4.35
C LEU A 504 29.17 -8.31 5.46
N PRO A 505 29.71 -7.30 6.17
CA PRO A 505 30.60 -7.51 7.31
C PRO A 505 29.96 -8.36 8.41
N ILE A 506 28.66 -8.16 8.69
CA ILE A 506 27.94 -8.95 9.70
C ILE A 506 27.92 -10.43 9.34
N VAL A 507 27.63 -10.78 8.07
CA VAL A 507 27.59 -12.18 7.59
C VAL A 507 28.98 -12.82 7.67
N ILE A 508 30.02 -12.09 7.28
CA ILE A 508 31.41 -12.59 7.34
C ILE A 508 31.85 -12.83 8.78
N LEU A 509 31.68 -11.85 9.66
CA LEU A 509 31.98 -11.98 11.09
C LEU A 509 31.18 -13.14 11.71
N THR A 510 29.94 -13.32 11.28
CA THR A 510 29.11 -14.46 11.73
C THR A 510 29.66 -15.79 11.28
N SER A 511 30.10 -15.89 10.02
CA SER A 511 30.71 -17.11 9.49
C SER A 511 31.98 -17.47 10.25
N ILE A 512 32.83 -16.48 10.55
CA ILE A 512 34.03 -16.65 11.39
C ILE A 512 33.66 -17.13 12.79
N MET A 513 32.68 -16.49 13.44
CA MET A 513 32.25 -16.86 14.80
C MET A 513 31.63 -18.26 14.88
N ILE A 514 30.92 -18.71 13.85
CA ILE A 514 30.45 -20.10 13.73
C ILE A 514 31.66 -21.06 13.64
N ALA A 515 32.69 -20.69 12.90
CA ALA A 515 33.91 -21.48 12.69
C ALA A 515 34.90 -21.48 13.87
N LEU A 516 34.74 -20.64 14.89
CA LEU A 516 35.69 -20.61 16.03
C LEU A 516 35.66 -21.91 16.87
N PRO A 517 36.82 -22.49 17.24
CA PRO A 517 36.90 -23.65 18.11
C PRO A 517 36.64 -23.29 19.59
N ASN A 518 36.44 -24.30 20.44
CA ASN A 518 36.40 -24.16 21.91
C ASN A 518 35.33 -23.21 22.51
N ILE A 519 34.27 -22.87 21.76
CA ILE A 519 33.12 -22.11 22.27
C ILE A 519 31.92 -23.04 22.50
N GLU A 520 31.28 -22.91 23.67
CA GLU A 520 30.07 -23.67 24.00
C GLU A 520 28.96 -23.44 22.96
N GLN A 521 28.40 -24.53 22.42
CA GLN A 521 27.37 -24.47 21.37
C GLN A 521 26.13 -23.68 21.81
N ARG A 522 25.75 -23.75 23.09
CA ARG A 522 24.63 -22.98 23.64
C ARG A 522 24.88 -21.47 23.55
N LYS A 523 26.11 -21.03 23.81
CA LYS A 523 26.53 -19.63 23.68
C LYS A 523 26.50 -19.18 22.22
N LYS A 524 27.02 -20.00 21.30
CA LYS A 524 26.93 -19.76 19.85
C LYS A 524 25.48 -19.62 19.37
N ASN A 525 24.60 -20.54 19.75
CA ASN A 525 23.20 -20.53 19.33
C ASN A 525 22.42 -19.30 19.84
N LYS A 526 22.65 -18.91 21.11
CA LYS A 526 22.02 -17.71 21.68
C LYS A 526 22.48 -16.44 20.95
N TRP A 527 23.77 -16.34 20.67
CA TRP A 527 24.36 -15.22 19.94
C TRP A 527 23.87 -15.18 18.48
N LEU A 528 23.81 -16.33 17.79
CA LEU A 528 23.31 -16.42 16.42
C LEU A 528 21.86 -15.95 16.31
N GLN A 529 21.01 -16.24 17.30
CA GLN A 529 19.65 -15.68 17.39
C GLN A 529 19.64 -14.15 17.45
N SER A 530 20.55 -13.53 18.22
CA SER A 530 20.69 -12.07 18.23
C SER A 530 21.04 -11.50 16.85
N VAL A 531 21.92 -12.18 16.11
CA VAL A 531 22.30 -11.76 14.75
C VAL A 531 21.15 -11.95 13.77
N ILE A 532 20.43 -13.07 13.82
CA ILE A 532 19.24 -13.31 12.97
C ILE A 532 18.20 -12.20 13.16
N GLU A 533 17.90 -11.84 14.42
CA GLU A 533 17.01 -10.72 14.73
C GLU A 533 17.54 -9.38 14.19
N GLY A 534 18.83 -9.09 14.36
CA GLY A 534 19.49 -7.87 13.86
C GLY A 534 19.52 -7.78 12.34
N PHE A 535 19.80 -8.88 11.65
CA PHE A 535 19.95 -8.96 10.20
C PHE A 535 18.67 -8.53 9.48
N LYS A 536 17.50 -8.91 10.02
CA LYS A 536 16.18 -8.44 9.54
C LYS A 536 16.11 -6.91 9.45
N TYR A 537 16.59 -6.20 10.46
CA TYR A 537 16.52 -4.74 10.52
C TYR A 537 17.65 -4.07 9.71
N ALA A 538 18.86 -4.64 9.69
CA ALA A 538 19.95 -4.14 8.86
C ALA A 538 19.60 -4.19 7.37
N ARG A 539 19.05 -5.31 6.90
CA ARG A 539 18.55 -5.48 5.53
C ARG A 539 17.42 -4.50 5.22
N LEU A 540 16.56 -4.22 6.20
CA LEU A 540 15.50 -3.22 6.06
C LEU A 540 16.08 -1.82 5.86
N VAL A 541 17.12 -1.44 6.61
CA VAL A 541 17.80 -0.15 6.47
C VAL A 541 18.40 -0.01 5.08
N GLU A 542 19.21 -0.97 4.63
CA GLU A 542 19.87 -0.92 3.33
C GLU A 542 18.88 -0.82 2.17
N LYS A 543 17.84 -1.66 2.18
CA LYS A 543 16.84 -1.71 1.11
C LYS A 543 16.05 -0.41 0.94
N ASN A 544 15.85 0.35 2.03
CA ASN A 544 15.07 1.59 1.97
C ASN A 544 15.93 2.83 1.70
N LEU A 545 17.24 2.78 1.97
CA LEU A 545 18.11 3.98 1.93
C LEU A 545 19.12 4.00 0.77
N ASP A 546 19.40 2.87 0.12
CA ASP A 546 20.25 2.83 -1.08
C ASP A 546 19.49 3.29 -2.35
N GLU A 547 19.15 4.58 -2.40
CA GLU A 547 18.41 5.17 -3.54
C GLU A 547 19.16 5.05 -4.87
N GLN A 548 20.50 5.09 -4.82
CA GLN A 548 21.36 5.06 -6.00
C GLN A 548 21.68 3.63 -6.46
N LYS A 549 21.16 2.61 -5.74
CA LYS A 549 21.41 1.19 -6.00
C LYS A 549 22.91 0.86 -6.06
N LYS A 550 23.72 1.55 -5.26
CA LYS A 550 25.18 1.40 -5.23
C LYS A 550 25.61 0.14 -4.48
N LEU A 551 24.79 -0.34 -3.56
CA LEU A 551 25.11 -1.47 -2.67
C LEU A 551 24.51 -2.79 -3.14
N VAL A 552 23.78 -2.81 -4.26
CA VAL A 552 23.05 -4.01 -4.74
C VAL A 552 23.93 -5.26 -4.82
N SER A 553 25.12 -5.16 -5.40
CA SER A 553 26.04 -6.29 -5.53
C SER A 553 26.51 -6.83 -4.17
N SER A 554 26.86 -5.94 -3.23
CA SER A 554 27.28 -6.32 -1.88
C SER A 554 26.13 -6.89 -1.05
N MET A 555 24.91 -6.37 -1.23
CA MET A 555 23.70 -6.87 -0.58
C MET A 555 23.29 -8.25 -1.11
N ASP A 556 23.32 -8.46 -2.41
CA ASP A 556 23.02 -9.75 -3.04
C ASP A 556 24.04 -10.81 -2.59
N ALA A 557 25.32 -10.43 -2.50
CA ALA A 557 26.38 -11.29 -1.99
C ALA A 557 26.21 -11.62 -0.48
N ALA A 558 25.78 -10.65 0.32
CA ALA A 558 25.45 -10.88 1.73
C ALA A 558 24.26 -11.83 1.89
N ASP A 559 23.18 -11.63 1.12
CA ASP A 559 21.98 -12.49 1.14
C ASP A 559 22.31 -13.93 0.70
N PHE A 560 23.14 -14.09 -0.35
CA PHE A 560 23.58 -15.39 -0.85
C PHE A 560 24.31 -16.20 0.24
N VAL A 561 25.27 -15.57 0.93
CA VAL A 561 26.08 -16.27 1.94
C VAL A 561 25.35 -16.41 3.27
N TRP A 562 24.47 -15.47 3.61
CA TRP A 562 23.66 -15.58 4.82
C TRP A 562 22.81 -16.86 4.83
N ALA A 563 22.18 -17.21 3.70
CA ALA A 563 21.40 -18.44 3.60
C ALA A 563 22.24 -19.70 3.87
N GLY A 564 23.47 -19.76 3.33
CA GLY A 564 24.40 -20.85 3.59
C GLY A 564 24.89 -20.90 5.03
N ALA A 565 25.21 -19.74 5.63
CA ALA A 565 25.72 -19.66 6.98
C ALA A 565 24.65 -19.97 8.05
N GLU A 566 23.42 -19.47 7.86
CA GLU A 566 22.29 -19.65 8.80
C GLU A 566 21.80 -21.10 8.82
N PHE A 567 21.52 -21.70 7.66
CA PHE A 567 20.85 -23.00 7.57
C PHE A 567 21.81 -24.18 7.42
N GLU A 568 22.91 -24.00 6.67
CA GLU A 568 23.84 -25.10 6.36
C GLU A 568 25.13 -25.04 7.16
N HIS A 569 25.37 -23.94 7.90
CA HIS A 569 26.65 -23.66 8.54
C HIS A 569 27.83 -23.74 7.55
N LYS A 570 27.60 -23.25 6.34
CA LYS A 570 28.60 -23.18 5.28
C LYS A 570 28.88 -21.74 4.89
N TRP A 571 30.11 -21.52 4.45
CA TRP A 571 30.51 -20.30 3.76
C TRP A 571 31.04 -20.71 2.39
N LEU A 572 30.31 -20.35 1.33
CA LEU A 572 30.50 -20.95 0.00
C LEU A 572 30.47 -22.50 0.11
N ASP A 573 31.47 -23.19 -0.45
CA ASP A 573 31.60 -24.65 -0.34
C ASP A 573 32.28 -25.13 0.96
N ILE A 574 32.60 -24.23 1.89
CA ILE A 574 33.34 -24.54 3.11
C ILE A 574 32.39 -24.77 4.28
N ASP A 575 32.42 -25.99 4.83
CA ASP A 575 31.73 -26.34 6.07
C ASP A 575 32.43 -25.70 7.28
N LEU A 576 31.78 -24.71 7.90
CA LEU A 576 32.31 -23.94 9.03
C LEU A 576 32.42 -24.79 10.29
N GLN A 577 31.55 -25.78 10.50
CA GLN A 577 31.66 -26.69 11.64
C GLN A 577 32.84 -27.65 11.49
N LYS A 578 33.12 -28.08 10.25
CA LYS A 578 34.32 -28.87 9.96
C LYS A 578 35.58 -28.07 10.25
N VAL A 579 35.63 -26.79 9.84
CA VAL A 579 36.75 -25.89 10.19
C VAL A 579 36.89 -25.78 11.71
N ALA A 580 35.81 -25.52 12.44
CA ALA A 580 35.82 -25.41 13.91
C ALA A 580 36.32 -26.66 14.65
N ARG A 581 36.14 -27.85 14.06
CA ARG A 581 36.62 -29.12 14.65
C ARG A 581 38.08 -29.41 14.35
N LEU A 582 38.60 -28.89 13.23
CA LEU A 582 39.96 -29.17 12.77
C LEU A 582 40.95 -28.13 13.29
N SER A 583 40.51 -26.89 13.50
CA SER A 583 41.36 -25.83 14.03
C SER A 583 41.53 -25.95 15.55
N ASN A 584 42.78 -25.87 16.01
CA ASN A 584 43.12 -25.94 17.44
C ASN A 584 43.01 -24.58 18.14
N SER A 585 42.95 -23.49 17.36
CA SER A 585 42.84 -22.11 17.86
C SER A 585 42.10 -21.21 16.85
N TYR A 586 41.65 -20.04 17.32
CA TYR A 586 41.11 -18.98 16.47
C TYR A 586 42.09 -18.53 15.39
N VAL A 587 43.41 -18.51 15.65
CA VAL A 587 44.44 -18.11 14.68
C VAL A 587 44.44 -19.06 13.48
N GLU A 588 44.43 -20.37 13.74
CA GLU A 588 44.38 -21.40 12.69
C GLU A 588 43.07 -21.32 11.89
N THR A 589 41.96 -20.97 12.55
CA THR A 589 40.66 -20.77 11.90
C THR A 589 40.72 -19.58 10.93
N LEU A 590 41.19 -18.43 11.40
CA LEU A 590 41.31 -17.21 10.60
C LEU A 590 42.28 -17.39 9.43
N GLN A 591 43.42 -18.05 9.65
CA GLN A 591 44.39 -18.37 8.58
C GLN A 591 43.77 -19.27 7.52
N THR A 592 43.01 -20.30 7.93
CA THR A 592 42.33 -21.21 7.00
C THR A 592 41.31 -20.48 6.14
N LEU A 593 40.50 -19.60 6.73
CA LEU A 593 39.49 -18.83 6.01
C LEU A 593 40.13 -17.76 5.09
N ALA A 594 41.16 -17.06 5.57
CA ALA A 594 41.91 -16.08 4.78
C ALA A 594 42.59 -16.73 3.56
N TYR A 595 43.30 -17.84 3.77
CA TYR A 595 44.00 -18.56 2.70
C TYR A 595 43.06 -19.06 1.61
N LYS A 596 41.94 -19.71 1.97
CA LYS A 596 40.96 -20.20 0.98
C LYS A 596 40.30 -19.07 0.20
N SER A 597 40.05 -17.95 0.87
CA SER A 597 39.50 -16.75 0.23
C SER A 597 40.50 -16.14 -0.75
N GLU A 598 41.77 -16.02 -0.35
CA GLU A 598 42.87 -15.56 -1.19
C GLU A 598 43.08 -16.46 -2.41
N GLU A 599 43.04 -17.78 -2.24
CA GLU A 599 43.12 -18.77 -3.31
C GLU A 599 42.02 -18.54 -4.36
N THR A 600 40.77 -18.41 -3.90
CA THR A 600 39.61 -18.14 -4.75
C THR A 600 39.77 -16.84 -5.55
N LEU A 601 40.27 -15.78 -4.91
CA LEU A 601 40.50 -14.49 -5.55
C LEU A 601 41.64 -14.54 -6.57
N LYS A 602 42.75 -15.23 -6.26
CA LYS A 602 43.86 -15.40 -7.20
C LYS A 602 43.45 -16.23 -8.40
N GLU A 603 42.68 -17.30 -8.21
CA GLU A 603 42.15 -18.10 -9.33
C GLU A 603 41.29 -17.24 -10.26
N PHE A 604 40.47 -16.35 -9.69
CA PHE A 604 39.66 -15.41 -10.46
C PHE A 604 40.50 -14.37 -11.21
N THR A 605 41.47 -13.73 -10.54
CA THR A 605 42.35 -12.73 -11.17
C THR A 605 43.20 -13.34 -12.29
N ASN A 606 43.73 -14.55 -12.10
CA ASN A 606 44.49 -15.26 -13.12
C ASN A 606 43.62 -15.63 -14.35
N LYS A 607 42.32 -15.91 -14.14
CA LYS A 607 41.36 -16.13 -15.25
C LYS A 607 40.99 -14.83 -15.98
N MET A 608 41.14 -13.68 -15.33
CA MET A 608 40.83 -12.35 -15.88
C MET A 608 41.96 -11.76 -16.72
N GLU A 609 43.23 -12.10 -16.46
CA GLU A 609 44.41 -11.57 -17.18
C GLU A 609 44.41 -11.82 -18.71
N GLY A 610 43.43 -12.56 -19.25
CA GLY A 610 43.22 -12.77 -20.69
C GLY A 610 42.03 -12.05 -21.34
N ASN A 611 41.19 -11.29 -20.61
CA ASN A 611 39.95 -10.68 -21.17
C ASN A 611 39.69 -9.23 -20.69
N THR A 612 38.93 -8.47 -21.50
CA THR A 612 38.68 -7.02 -21.41
C THR A 612 38.13 -6.50 -20.05
N PRO A 613 38.43 -5.23 -19.69
CA PRO A 613 38.11 -4.62 -18.39
C PRO A 613 36.62 -4.36 -18.10
N GLU A 614 35.69 -4.66 -19.02
CA GLU A 614 34.24 -4.51 -18.80
C GLU A 614 33.69 -5.47 -17.73
N ARG A 615 34.39 -6.58 -17.43
CA ARG A 615 33.95 -7.62 -16.49
C ARG A 615 34.08 -7.25 -15.01
N LEU A 616 34.74 -6.12 -14.69
CA LEU A 616 34.91 -5.64 -13.32
C LEU A 616 33.68 -4.90 -12.76
N VAL A 617 32.71 -4.57 -13.60
CA VAL A 617 31.52 -3.80 -13.19
C VAL A 617 30.44 -4.68 -12.55
N ASN A 618 30.45 -6.00 -12.81
CA ASN A 618 29.54 -6.99 -12.20
C ASN A 618 30.36 -8.19 -11.68
N LEU A 619 30.98 -8.03 -10.50
CA LEU A 619 31.60 -9.16 -9.78
C LEU A 619 30.53 -10.18 -9.37
N SER A 620 30.86 -11.47 -9.47
CA SER A 620 30.00 -12.56 -8.96
C SER A 620 29.89 -12.48 -7.43
N GLU A 621 28.77 -12.91 -6.86
CA GLU A 621 28.56 -12.87 -5.39
C GLU A 621 29.70 -13.57 -4.63
N ASP A 622 30.14 -14.74 -5.12
CA ASP A 622 31.23 -15.54 -4.54
C ASP A 622 32.54 -14.74 -4.40
N ILE A 623 32.85 -13.89 -5.39
CA ILE A 623 34.09 -13.10 -5.43
C ILE A 623 34.02 -11.93 -4.45
N VAL A 624 32.86 -11.26 -4.37
CA VAL A 624 32.63 -10.16 -3.42
C VAL A 624 32.78 -10.68 -1.98
N VAL A 625 32.17 -11.81 -1.68
CA VAL A 625 32.25 -12.42 -0.34
C VAL A 625 33.65 -12.93 -0.06
N ALA A 626 34.32 -13.61 -1.00
CA ALA A 626 35.71 -14.05 -0.81
C ALA A 626 36.63 -12.85 -0.50
N ASN A 627 36.47 -11.73 -1.21
CA ASN A 627 37.23 -10.51 -0.93
C ASN A 627 37.01 -10.00 0.50
N SER A 628 35.76 -9.92 0.95
CA SER A 628 35.45 -9.49 2.32
C SER A 628 35.94 -10.47 3.38
N MET A 629 35.83 -11.80 3.16
CA MET A 629 36.35 -12.81 4.09
C MET A 629 37.87 -12.73 4.23
N TYR A 630 38.59 -12.56 3.10
CA TYR A 630 40.04 -12.36 3.11
C TYR A 630 40.43 -11.09 3.88
N LYS A 631 39.79 -9.95 3.59
CA LYS A 631 40.06 -8.66 4.22
C LYS A 631 39.82 -8.68 5.73
N ILE A 632 38.65 -9.18 6.15
CA ILE A 632 38.27 -9.24 7.57
C ILE A 632 39.15 -10.23 8.32
N SER A 633 39.34 -11.45 7.80
CA SER A 633 40.15 -12.47 8.49
C SER A 633 41.62 -12.04 8.62
N SER A 634 42.18 -11.40 7.59
CA SER A 634 43.56 -10.89 7.62
C SER A 634 43.71 -9.70 8.56
N THR A 635 42.71 -8.81 8.62
CA THR A 635 42.68 -7.70 9.58
C THR A 635 42.71 -8.22 11.01
N LEU A 636 41.81 -9.16 11.33
CA LEU A 636 41.76 -9.77 12.66
C LEU A 636 43.08 -10.46 13.03
N LEU A 637 43.75 -11.12 12.07
CA LEU A 637 45.07 -11.72 12.30
C LEU A 637 46.14 -10.68 12.64
N LEU A 638 46.15 -9.52 11.96
CA LEU A 638 47.08 -8.42 12.25
C LEU A 638 46.83 -7.84 13.64
N ASP A 639 45.58 -7.51 13.97
CA ASP A 639 45.20 -6.92 15.26
C ASP A 639 45.53 -7.85 16.44
N TYR A 640 45.30 -9.15 16.29
CA TYR A 640 45.63 -10.13 17.32
C TYR A 640 47.13 -10.41 17.42
N ALA A 641 47.90 -10.27 16.33
CA ALA A 641 49.35 -10.36 16.37
C ALA A 641 49.96 -9.17 17.11
N GLU A 642 49.52 -7.93 16.84
CA GLU A 642 50.02 -6.73 17.53
C GLU A 642 49.67 -6.73 19.02
N SER A 643 48.45 -7.13 19.38
CA SER A 643 48.03 -7.21 20.78
C SER A 643 48.67 -8.37 21.58
N SER A 644 49.21 -9.40 20.90
CA SER A 644 49.89 -10.53 21.54
C SER A 644 51.26 -10.18 22.15
N HIS A 645 51.89 -9.08 21.71
CA HIS A 645 53.15 -8.62 22.29
C HIS A 645 52.99 -8.01 23.70
N LEU A 646 51.76 -7.75 24.16
CA LEU A 646 51.47 -7.06 25.42
C LEU A 646 50.64 -7.87 26.45
N ALA A 647 50.12 -9.05 26.10
CA ALA A 647 49.38 -9.91 27.04
C ALA A 647 49.48 -11.41 26.68
N HIS A 648 49.50 -12.29 27.70
CA HIS A 648 49.41 -13.74 27.51
C HIS A 648 48.28 -14.12 26.53
N SER A 649 48.57 -15.06 25.62
CA SER A 649 47.71 -15.57 24.54
C SER A 649 46.20 -15.44 24.84
N GLN A 650 45.50 -14.59 24.09
CA GLN A 650 44.05 -14.44 24.23
C GLN A 650 43.35 -15.78 23.98
N SER A 651 42.38 -16.14 24.81
CA SER A 651 41.59 -17.37 24.62
C SER A 651 40.58 -17.22 23.48
N ASP A 652 40.17 -18.33 22.85
CA ASP A 652 39.11 -18.33 21.83
C ASP A 652 37.82 -17.66 22.33
N VAL A 653 37.53 -17.79 23.63
CA VAL A 653 36.37 -17.17 24.29
C VAL A 653 36.46 -15.64 24.30
N HIS A 654 37.65 -15.09 24.48
CA HIS A 654 37.90 -13.65 24.45
C HIS A 654 37.75 -13.10 23.03
N VAL A 655 38.30 -13.80 22.03
CA VAL A 655 38.13 -13.45 20.61
C VAL A 655 36.65 -13.47 20.22
N PHE A 656 35.91 -14.50 20.63
CA PHE A 656 34.46 -14.57 20.40
C PHE A 656 33.71 -13.38 21.03
N GLN A 657 34.11 -12.93 22.23
CA GLN A 657 33.52 -11.75 22.86
C GLN A 657 33.85 -10.46 22.11
N ASN A 658 35.09 -10.28 21.68
CA ASN A 658 35.50 -9.12 20.90
C ASN A 658 34.75 -9.01 19.57
N LEU A 659 34.62 -10.13 18.85
CA LEU A 659 33.83 -10.18 17.62
C LEU A 659 32.33 -9.93 17.88
N SER A 660 31.80 -10.42 19.00
CA SER A 660 30.42 -10.13 19.40
C SER A 660 30.20 -8.63 19.65
N VAL A 661 31.16 -7.93 20.26
CA VAL A 661 31.09 -6.47 20.44
C VAL A 661 31.21 -5.76 19.10
N MET A 662 32.09 -6.21 18.22
CA MET A 662 32.25 -5.66 16.87
C MET A 662 30.94 -5.74 16.06
N VAL A 663 30.27 -6.90 16.07
CA VAL A 663 28.96 -7.07 15.42
C VAL A 663 27.90 -6.17 16.06
N ALA A 664 27.92 -6.03 17.39
CA ALA A 664 27.02 -5.11 18.09
C ALA A 664 27.25 -3.66 17.68
N ASP A 665 28.50 -3.19 17.58
CA ASP A 665 28.85 -1.83 17.15
C ASP A 665 28.35 -1.55 15.72
N ILE A 666 28.53 -2.50 14.79
CA ILE A 666 28.04 -2.41 13.41
C ILE A 666 26.51 -2.35 13.40
N PHE A 667 25.81 -3.18 14.19
CA PHE A 667 24.36 -3.10 14.30
C PHE A 667 23.89 -1.77 14.87
N VAL A 668 24.51 -1.27 15.95
CA VAL A 668 24.13 0.02 16.57
C VAL A 668 24.26 1.14 15.55
N ALA A 669 25.38 1.22 14.82
CA ALA A 669 25.60 2.22 13.78
C ALA A 669 24.59 2.09 12.62
N CYS A 670 24.33 0.87 12.15
CA CYS A 670 23.33 0.63 11.11
C CYS A 670 21.92 1.08 11.56
N LEU A 671 21.54 0.74 12.79
CA LEU A 671 20.18 0.94 13.33
C LEU A 671 19.91 2.39 13.75
N THR A 672 20.91 3.29 13.78
CA THR A 672 20.64 4.73 13.93
C THR A 672 19.78 5.27 12.79
N ASN A 673 19.76 4.60 11.64
CA ASN A 673 18.95 4.98 10.49
C ASN A 673 17.48 4.50 10.58
N LEU A 674 17.16 3.66 11.56
CA LEU A 674 15.83 3.03 11.71
C LEU A 674 14.67 4.02 11.88
N PRO A 675 14.78 5.11 12.67
CA PRO A 675 13.74 6.15 12.73
C PRO A 675 13.43 6.75 11.35
N TYR A 676 14.46 6.99 10.54
CA TYR A 676 14.31 7.57 9.22
C TYR A 676 13.63 6.58 8.26
N VAL A 677 13.97 5.29 8.32
CA VAL A 677 13.29 4.23 7.56
C VAL A 677 11.80 4.14 7.92
N ILE A 678 11.45 4.23 9.21
CA ILE A 678 10.05 4.25 9.67
C ILE A 678 9.30 5.45 9.08
N LEU A 679 9.92 6.63 9.06
CA LEU A 679 9.32 7.84 8.49
C LEU A 679 9.25 7.79 6.96
N MET A 680 10.29 7.31 6.27
CA MET A 680 10.29 7.15 4.80
C MET A 680 9.14 6.27 4.34
N LYS A 681 8.85 5.16 5.04
CA LYS A 681 7.66 4.33 4.76
C LYS A 681 6.35 5.11 4.82
N CYS A 682 6.29 6.22 5.55
CA CYS A 682 5.07 7.02 5.66
C CYS A 682 4.84 7.93 4.45
N TYR A 683 5.89 8.42 3.79
CA TYR A 683 5.78 9.44 2.75
C TYR A 683 6.31 9.04 1.36
N ASN A 684 7.15 8.01 1.23
CA ASN A 684 7.68 7.51 -0.05
C ASN A 684 6.79 6.44 -0.71
N SER A 685 5.51 6.43 -0.40
CA SER A 685 4.53 5.50 -0.99
C SER A 685 3.52 6.24 -1.88
N THR A 686 2.97 5.52 -2.86
CA THR A 686 1.83 6.01 -3.65
C THR A 686 0.60 6.19 -2.76
N ILE A 687 -0.32 7.07 -3.15
CA ILE A 687 -1.54 7.35 -2.36
C ILE A 687 -2.40 6.09 -2.16
N GLU A 688 -2.35 5.13 -3.08
CA GLU A 688 -3.05 3.85 -3.01
C GLU A 688 -2.49 2.91 -1.93
N GLU A 689 -1.18 2.91 -1.73
CA GLU A 689 -0.46 2.00 -0.82
C GLU A 689 -0.14 2.64 0.54
N ARG A 690 -0.26 3.97 0.63
CA ARG A 690 0.18 4.76 1.79
C ARG A 690 -0.44 4.35 3.11
N GLU A 691 -1.74 4.05 3.13
CA GLU A 691 -2.39 3.58 4.35
C GLU A 691 -1.75 2.28 4.85
N ALA A 692 -1.52 1.30 3.97
CA ALA A 692 -0.87 0.04 4.34
C ALA A 692 0.60 0.22 4.72
N SER A 693 1.31 1.13 4.03
CA SER A 693 2.72 1.44 4.31
C SER A 693 2.91 2.09 5.69
N VAL A 694 2.02 3.01 6.08
CA VAL A 694 2.03 3.62 7.41
C VAL A 694 1.61 2.61 8.49
N GLU A 695 0.67 1.70 8.20
CA GLU A 695 0.31 0.59 9.11
C GLU A 695 1.53 -0.31 9.38
N GLU A 696 2.31 -0.66 8.34
CA GLU A 696 3.55 -1.42 8.47
C GLU A 696 4.60 -0.65 9.28
N ALA A 697 4.77 0.65 9.01
CA ALA A 697 5.66 1.52 9.79
C ALA A 697 5.27 1.57 11.28
N ALA A 698 3.98 1.47 11.59
CA ALA A 698 3.48 1.41 12.95
C ALA A 698 3.81 0.12 13.66
N CYS A 699 3.64 -1.02 12.99
CA CYS A 699 4.08 -2.30 13.50
C CYS A 699 5.59 -2.29 13.72
N LEU A 700 6.37 -1.79 12.75
CA LEU A 700 7.82 -1.67 12.87
C LEU A 700 8.24 -0.81 14.06
N LEU A 701 7.62 0.36 14.26
CA LEU A 701 7.88 1.22 15.42
C LEU A 701 7.65 0.49 16.74
N GLY A 702 6.56 -0.29 16.83
CA GLY A 702 6.26 -1.11 17.99
C GLY A 702 7.31 -2.21 18.22
N GLU A 703 7.69 -2.93 17.17
CA GLU A 703 8.75 -3.95 17.20
C GLU A 703 10.07 -3.38 17.74
N THR A 704 10.45 -2.20 17.26
CA THR A 704 11.79 -1.61 17.46
C THR A 704 11.87 -0.71 18.69
N GLN A 705 10.83 -0.63 19.53
CA GLN A 705 10.81 0.25 20.71
C GLN A 705 12.04 0.06 21.62
N GLY A 706 12.48 -1.18 21.83
CA GLY A 706 13.64 -1.47 22.68
C GLY A 706 14.97 -1.09 22.03
N ILE A 707 15.09 -1.28 20.72
CA ILE A 707 16.24 -0.82 19.93
C ILE A 707 16.36 0.70 20.08
N LEU A 708 15.28 1.45 19.85
CA LEU A 708 15.28 2.91 19.95
C LEU A 708 15.68 3.39 21.36
N LYS A 709 15.18 2.74 22.42
CA LYS A 709 15.60 3.03 23.80
C LYS A 709 17.07 2.71 24.05
N ALA A 710 17.61 1.65 23.46
CA ALA A 710 19.03 1.29 23.56
C ALA A 710 19.92 2.29 22.80
N LEU A 711 19.46 2.81 21.66
CA LEU A 711 20.15 3.84 20.88
C LEU A 711 20.13 5.21 21.57
N GLN A 712 19.02 5.59 22.22
CA GLN A 712 18.89 6.88 22.90
C GLN A 712 19.87 7.06 24.07
N LYS A 713 20.34 5.97 24.68
CA LYS A 713 21.34 6.00 25.76
C LYS A 713 22.74 6.40 25.28
N ARG A 714 22.95 6.58 23.98
CA ARG A 714 24.27 6.74 23.37
C ARG A 714 24.43 8.11 22.73
N GLU A 715 25.64 8.63 22.77
CA GLU A 715 26.04 9.78 21.96
C GLU A 715 26.29 9.32 20.53
N ILE A 716 25.40 9.69 19.61
CA ILE A 716 25.50 9.33 18.19
C ILE A 716 26.27 10.44 17.47
N PRO A 717 27.27 10.12 16.63
CA PRO A 717 27.98 11.13 15.84
C PRO A 717 27.01 11.94 14.97
N SER A 718 27.23 13.26 14.86
CA SER A 718 26.38 14.14 14.06
C SER A 718 26.64 13.93 12.56
N LEU A 719 26.03 12.90 11.99
CA LEU A 719 25.95 12.65 10.55
C LEU A 719 24.66 13.26 9.99
N SER A 720 24.73 13.84 8.78
CA SER A 720 23.51 14.09 8.03
C SER A 720 22.87 12.74 7.66
N PRO A 721 21.53 12.64 7.60
CA PRO A 721 20.82 11.38 7.32
C PRO A 721 21.29 10.68 6.03
N ASP A 722 21.62 11.46 4.99
CA ASP A 722 22.05 10.95 3.69
C ASP A 722 23.46 10.33 3.74
N ARG A 723 24.26 10.76 4.72
CA ARG A 723 25.63 10.29 4.94
C ARG A 723 25.68 9.09 5.88
N SER A 724 24.76 8.99 6.84
CA SER A 724 24.71 7.88 7.80
C SER A 724 24.27 6.55 7.19
N VAL A 725 23.82 6.55 5.93
CA VAL A 725 23.39 5.36 5.18
C VAL A 725 24.55 4.41 4.86
N TYR A 726 25.74 4.95 4.57
CA TYR A 726 26.86 4.17 4.06
C TYR A 726 27.88 3.93 5.17
N ILE A 727 28.23 2.67 5.41
CA ILE A 727 29.22 2.28 6.43
C ILE A 727 30.58 2.95 6.19
N ASP A 728 30.98 3.17 4.93
CA ASP A 728 32.23 3.85 4.58
C ASP A 728 32.28 5.29 5.08
N GLN A 729 31.14 5.98 5.13
CA GLN A 729 31.06 7.34 5.63
C GLN A 729 31.15 7.38 7.15
N TRP A 730 30.58 6.37 7.83
CA TRP A 730 30.83 6.15 9.26
C TRP A 730 32.32 5.90 9.54
N ARG A 731 32.97 5.04 8.75
CA ARG A 731 34.41 4.76 8.87
C ARG A 731 35.24 6.03 8.68
N ALA A 732 34.94 6.82 7.65
CA ALA A 732 35.66 8.08 7.39
C ALA A 732 35.55 9.06 8.57
N LEU A 733 34.35 9.23 9.14
CA LEU A 733 34.15 10.14 10.27
C LEU A 733 34.83 9.69 11.55
N LEU A 734 34.74 8.40 11.88
CA LEU A 734 35.38 7.87 13.08
C LEU A 734 36.91 7.94 12.98
N LYS A 735 37.49 7.76 11.77
CA LYS A 735 38.92 8.00 11.51
C LYS A 735 39.33 9.45 11.80
N HIS A 736 38.53 10.44 11.37
CA HIS A 736 38.82 11.86 11.64
C HIS A 736 38.68 12.25 13.11
N GLY A 737 37.72 11.66 13.85
CA GLY A 737 37.53 11.91 15.28
C GLY A 737 38.73 11.45 16.14
N ASN A 738 39.32 10.30 15.82
CA ASN A 738 40.48 9.77 16.55
C ASN A 738 41.75 10.61 16.34
N ASN A 739 41.96 11.15 15.13
CA ASN A 739 43.14 11.97 14.84
C ASN A 739 43.16 13.29 15.62
N ASN A 740 41.99 13.88 15.88
CA ASN A 740 41.87 15.11 16.67
C ASN A 740 42.06 14.88 18.18
N ALA A 741 41.79 13.67 18.68
CA ALA A 741 42.02 13.30 20.09
C ALA A 741 43.50 13.03 20.41
N SER A 742 44.30 12.64 19.40
CA SER A 742 45.74 12.40 19.55
C SER A 742 46.63 13.66 19.50
N THR A 743 46.07 14.85 19.20
CA THR A 743 46.81 16.12 19.07
C THR A 743 46.32 17.19 20.03
N SER A 744 46.24 16.89 21.33
CA SER A 744 45.99 17.92 22.34
C SER A 744 47.08 17.99 23.40
N THR A 745 48.27 18.51 23.04
CA THR A 745 49.08 19.35 23.94
C THR A 745 50.08 20.23 23.16
N SER A 746 49.78 21.52 23.02
CA SER A 746 50.64 22.69 23.31
C SER A 746 50.24 23.88 22.43
N SER A 747 49.95 24.97 23.11
CA SER A 747 49.47 26.29 22.68
C SER A 747 50.35 27.02 21.64
N ASN A 748 49.73 27.75 20.71
CA ASN A 748 49.66 29.22 20.74
C ASN A 748 48.86 29.81 19.57
N GLU A 749 48.20 30.92 19.86
CA GLU A 749 47.46 31.80 18.95
C GLU A 749 48.28 32.20 17.72
N ASN A 750 47.68 32.16 16.53
CA ASN A 750 47.29 33.38 15.81
C ASN A 750 46.77 33.16 14.37
N THR A 751 45.80 34.03 14.05
CA THR A 751 45.41 34.56 12.73
C THR A 751 44.59 33.69 11.78
N ILE A 752 43.29 33.99 11.80
CA ILE A 752 42.30 33.74 10.76
C ILE A 752 42.81 34.32 9.43
N THR A 753 43.00 33.45 8.43
CA THR A 753 43.02 33.84 7.01
C THR A 753 41.96 33.01 6.29
N VAL A 754 40.87 33.70 5.93
CA VAL A 754 39.77 33.19 5.11
C VAL A 754 40.29 32.97 3.70
N SER A 755 40.14 31.75 3.14
CA SER A 755 40.04 31.60 1.69
C SER A 755 39.25 30.36 1.27
N SER A 756 38.26 30.63 0.41
CA SER A 756 37.51 29.75 -0.50
C SER A 756 36.66 28.62 0.09
N GLU A 757 35.53 29.00 0.70
CA GLU A 757 34.28 28.24 0.56
C GLU A 757 33.68 28.54 -0.83
N VAL A 758 33.48 27.49 -1.62
CA VAL A 758 32.59 27.52 -2.78
C VAL A 758 31.17 27.56 -2.25
N HIS A 759 30.60 28.77 -2.26
CA HIS A 759 29.20 29.06 -1.99
C HIS A 759 28.36 28.37 -3.08
N PHE A 760 27.57 27.36 -2.72
CA PHE A 760 26.45 26.93 -3.56
C PHE A 760 25.24 27.78 -3.18
N ASP A 761 24.86 28.66 -4.10
CA ASP A 761 23.81 29.66 -3.96
C ASP A 761 22.45 29.06 -3.57
N VAL A 762 21.97 29.41 -2.38
CA VAL A 762 20.58 29.18 -1.92
C VAL A 762 19.65 30.31 -2.40
N GLN A 763 20.17 31.28 -3.16
CA GLN A 763 19.42 32.45 -3.61
C GLN A 763 18.69 32.24 -4.95
N GLU A 764 19.04 31.19 -5.71
CA GLU A 764 18.47 30.92 -7.05
C GLU A 764 17.07 30.26 -7.00
N ILE A 765 16.73 29.58 -5.89
CA ILE A 765 15.38 28.98 -5.70
C ILE A 765 14.38 30.01 -5.16
N HIS A 766 14.84 30.99 -4.38
CA HIS A 766 13.96 32.04 -3.86
C HIS A 766 13.65 33.12 -4.91
N LEU A 767 14.56 33.37 -5.85
CA LEU A 767 14.33 34.32 -6.95
C LEU A 767 13.47 33.72 -8.06
N SER A 768 13.63 32.44 -8.42
CA SER A 768 12.77 31.78 -9.43
C SER A 768 11.31 31.64 -8.98
N ALA A 769 11.06 31.40 -7.69
CA ALA A 769 9.70 31.33 -7.15
C ALA A 769 9.00 32.71 -7.11
N ILE A 770 9.75 33.80 -6.89
CA ILE A 770 9.23 35.17 -6.89
C ILE A 770 9.03 35.67 -8.33
N GLU A 771 9.89 35.26 -9.27
CA GLU A 771 9.78 35.61 -10.69
C GLU A 771 8.61 34.87 -11.38
N ASP A 772 8.31 33.63 -11.00
CA ASP A 772 7.11 32.89 -11.43
C ASP A 772 5.80 33.49 -10.87
N GLU A 773 5.82 34.02 -9.64
CA GLU A 773 4.67 34.67 -9.03
C GLU A 773 4.42 36.06 -9.65
N LEU A 774 5.47 36.85 -9.89
CA LEU A 774 5.40 38.14 -10.60
C LEU A 774 5.02 38.00 -12.08
N THR A 775 5.46 36.95 -12.77
CA THR A 775 5.04 36.69 -14.16
C THR A 775 3.60 36.20 -14.24
N SER A 776 3.09 35.44 -13.26
CA SER A 776 1.66 35.07 -13.22
C SER A 776 0.73 36.26 -12.98
N VAL A 777 1.11 37.18 -12.08
CA VAL A 777 0.33 38.40 -11.78
C VAL A 777 0.41 39.39 -12.93
N ALA A 778 1.56 39.52 -13.59
CA ALA A 778 1.69 40.34 -14.80
C ALA A 778 0.87 39.78 -15.98
N PHE A 779 0.74 38.46 -16.12
CA PHE A 779 -0.06 37.83 -17.18
C PHE A 779 -1.57 38.02 -16.94
N GLU A 780 -2.04 37.90 -15.69
CA GLU A 780 -3.44 38.18 -15.34
C GLU A 780 -3.80 39.66 -15.54
N THR A 781 -2.91 40.59 -15.18
CA THR A 781 -3.15 42.03 -15.34
C THR A 781 -3.16 42.47 -16.82
N GLN A 782 -2.44 41.75 -17.69
CA GLN A 782 -2.37 42.02 -19.12
C GLN A 782 -3.54 41.39 -19.89
N GLU A 783 -4.07 40.25 -19.44
CA GLU A 783 -5.29 39.64 -19.99
C GLU A 783 -6.52 40.50 -19.67
N ASP A 784 -6.62 41.04 -18.44
CA ASP A 784 -7.72 41.91 -17.99
C ASP A 784 -7.71 43.29 -18.71
N LYS A 785 -6.51 43.84 -18.99
CA LYS A 785 -6.37 45.05 -19.84
C LYS A 785 -6.69 44.81 -21.32
N THR A 786 -6.48 43.59 -21.82
CA THR A 786 -6.78 43.25 -23.22
C THR A 786 -8.28 42.98 -23.40
N GLU A 787 -8.95 42.39 -22.40
CA GLU A 787 -10.41 42.24 -22.38
C GLU A 787 -11.16 43.58 -22.25
N LEU A 788 -10.66 44.51 -21.43
CA LEU A 788 -11.24 45.86 -21.32
C LEU A 788 -11.04 46.70 -22.60
N ARG A 789 -9.92 46.54 -23.32
CA ARG A 789 -9.67 47.23 -24.59
C ARG A 789 -10.50 46.67 -25.75
N MET A 790 -10.72 45.35 -25.78
CA MET A 790 -11.62 44.69 -26.75
C MET A 790 -13.10 45.02 -26.51
N ARG A 791 -13.49 45.39 -25.28
CA ARG A 791 -14.86 45.81 -24.94
C ARG A 791 -15.13 47.28 -25.28
N GLY A 792 -14.12 48.16 -25.16
CA GLY A 792 -14.22 49.57 -25.55
C GLY A 792 -14.25 49.78 -27.07
N GLU A 793 -13.50 49.00 -27.84
CA GLU A 793 -13.48 49.09 -29.31
C GLU A 793 -14.75 48.51 -29.98
N ALA A 794 -15.60 47.78 -29.24
CA ALA A 794 -16.87 47.26 -29.73
C ALA A 794 -18.07 48.23 -29.52
N GLU A 795 -17.93 49.25 -28.67
CA GLU A 795 -18.98 50.25 -28.41
C GLU A 795 -18.83 51.55 -29.25
N GLU A 796 -17.70 51.78 -29.93
CA GLU A 796 -17.47 52.98 -30.75
C GLU A 796 -17.80 52.83 -32.26
N THR A 797 -18.38 51.71 -32.71
CA THR A 797 -18.67 51.48 -34.15
C THR A 797 -20.15 51.33 -34.51
N TYR A 798 -21.08 51.88 -33.72
CA TYR A 798 -22.49 51.98 -34.12
C TYR A 798 -23.16 53.22 -33.52
N ASP A 799 -22.75 54.41 -33.97
CA ASP A 799 -23.67 55.56 -33.96
C ASP A 799 -23.38 56.52 -35.11
N GLY A 800 -24.44 56.90 -35.82
CA GLY A 800 -24.43 57.94 -36.86
C GLY A 800 -24.53 57.47 -38.31
N LYS A 801 -25.75 57.26 -38.81
CA LYS A 801 -26.35 58.13 -39.86
C LYS A 801 -27.76 57.74 -40.30
N GLU A 802 -28.57 58.81 -40.37
CA GLU A 802 -29.68 59.08 -41.30
C GLU A 802 -31.12 58.76 -40.87
N ASP A 803 -31.72 59.80 -40.27
CA ASP A 803 -33.11 60.20 -40.39
C ASP A 803 -33.55 60.45 -41.85
N ALA A 804 -34.87 60.29 -42.03
CA ALA A 804 -35.76 60.95 -43.01
C ALA A 804 -35.95 60.30 -44.40
N GLN A 805 -37.13 59.69 -44.63
CA GLN A 805 -38.24 60.31 -45.38
C GLN A 805 -39.41 59.33 -45.64
N VAL A 806 -40.62 59.84 -45.35
CA VAL A 806 -42.00 59.43 -45.74
C VAL A 806 -42.59 58.18 -45.11
#